data_AF-A0A7X9PI56-F1
#
_entry.id   AF-A0A7X9PI56-F1
#
_cell.length_a   1.000
_cell.length_b   1.000
_cell.length_c   1.000
_cell.angle_alpha   90.00
_cell.angle_beta   90.00
_cell.angle_gamma   90.00
#
_symmetry.space_group_name_H-M   'P 1'
#
loop_
_entity.id
_entity.type
_entity.pdbx_description
1 polymer ?
#
loop_
_entity_poly.entity_id
_entity_poly.type
_entity_poly.pdbx_seq_one_letter_code
_entity_poly.pdbx_strand_id
1 'polypeptide(L)'
;MSNVFSADFAGRNISLKANYVAAQADGAVLVYYGDTVVLVTAVSLKSTREGVDFLPLTVDYQEMTFAAGKIPGGFFKREGRPNEREILTSRVIDRAIRPLFPKGYFSETQLVATLLSVDKENDPDVASLIGASAALGISDIPFKGPIAGVRVGRINGEFVANMCPEKMKESEMSLFLVGRKVTPGTSGRPYDVELVMMEGEAKEVPEDIIVDAIKFGLESIRPVIDLQDQIQASIGKVKRPVEEPVPDEELVARVREEALPGLKEGYAMPRKLERYSKLGDVRAEVIKNIGGDDAVLSKKVAGIIENLESRILRDMIIQDKKRIDGRSSVDIRPISSEAGVLPRAHGSALFSRGETQALAALTLGTSADEQRMDYVGGEEIRTFLLHYNFPPFSVGEAKMLRSPGRREIGHGALARKALVPVLPSPEEFPYTIRIVSEILSSNGSSSMATVCGGILCLMDGGVPVKDIVAGIAMGLLKEGNEIVILSDILGDEDHAGDMDFKVCGTEKGVTAMQMDIKIDGLTEDILRKALAQAREGRMHIIGKIRETLAAPRGDISQYAPRITTVKVKEDQVRTVIGSGGKNIRQIISETGVTIDVEDDGTVTIASADAEAAARAVAMVKWLTEEAEIGKIYRGTVKKIVDFGAFVEILPGTEGLLHISQIAKERIAKVTDVLQEGDEVMVKVLEIDKSGKIRLSRKEALGAEVK
;
A
#
# COMPACT_ATOMS: atom_id res chain seq x y z
N MET A 1 -29.94 -4.33 31.67
CA MET A 1 -28.69 -4.91 32.22
C MET A 1 -27.77 -5.18 31.05
N SER A 2 -26.48 -4.81 31.14
CA SER A 2 -25.52 -5.13 30.08
C SER A 2 -25.11 -6.60 30.16
N ASN A 3 -24.92 -7.24 29.01
CA ASN A 3 -24.38 -8.60 28.94
C ASN A 3 -22.91 -8.53 28.53
N VAL A 4 -22.02 -9.20 29.27
CA VAL A 4 -20.59 -9.25 28.97
C VAL A 4 -20.19 -10.71 28.82
N PHE A 5 -19.49 -11.01 27.74
CA PHE A 5 -18.93 -12.32 27.46
C PHE A 5 -17.45 -12.14 27.14
N SER A 6 -16.59 -13.08 27.56
CA SER A 6 -15.15 -12.97 27.34
C SER A 6 -14.52 -14.31 27.01
N ALA A 7 -13.43 -14.28 26.26
CA ALA A 7 -12.57 -15.41 25.98
C ALA A 7 -11.08 -15.00 26.04
N ASP A 8 -10.20 -15.99 26.10
CA ASP A 8 -8.78 -15.78 25.75
C ASP A 8 -8.64 -15.84 24.23
N PHE A 9 -7.92 -14.87 23.66
CA PHE A 9 -7.58 -14.84 22.25
C PHE A 9 -6.14 -14.38 22.08
N ALA A 10 -5.30 -15.29 21.59
CA ALA A 10 -3.86 -15.07 21.44
C ALA A 10 -3.16 -14.62 22.75
N GLY A 11 -3.56 -15.22 23.89
CA GLY A 11 -2.97 -14.95 25.21
C GLY A 11 -3.42 -13.63 25.84
N ARG A 12 -4.50 -13.03 25.32
CA ARG A 12 -5.08 -11.77 25.79
C ARG A 12 -6.58 -11.93 25.97
N ASN A 13 -7.14 -11.20 26.92
CA ASN A 13 -8.59 -11.18 27.11
C ASN A 13 -9.25 -10.36 26.00
N ILE A 14 -10.24 -10.97 25.34
CA ILE A 14 -11.20 -10.28 24.50
C ILE A 14 -12.58 -10.38 25.16
N SER A 15 -13.28 -9.26 25.29
CA SER A 15 -14.64 -9.23 25.83
C SER A 15 -15.60 -8.42 24.95
N LEU A 16 -16.80 -8.95 24.81
CA LEU A 16 -17.87 -8.38 24.01
C LEU A 16 -19.02 -8.01 24.94
N LYS A 17 -19.31 -6.70 25.00
CA LYS A 17 -20.38 -6.14 25.81
C LYS A 17 -21.55 -5.71 24.93
N ALA A 18 -22.68 -6.40 25.08
CA ALA A 18 -23.92 -6.14 24.35
C ALA A 18 -25.00 -5.55 25.28
N ASN A 19 -26.10 -5.05 24.70
CA ASN A 19 -27.23 -4.44 25.41
C ASN A 19 -26.81 -3.32 26.39
N TYR A 20 -25.80 -2.54 26.01
CA TYR A 20 -25.23 -1.47 26.83
C TYR A 20 -25.30 -0.09 26.18
N VAL A 21 -24.89 0.01 24.91
CA VAL A 21 -24.86 1.25 24.13
C VAL A 21 -25.50 1.03 22.76
N ALA A 22 -25.86 2.13 22.08
CA ALA A 22 -26.48 2.11 20.74
C ALA A 22 -27.73 1.22 20.63
N ALA A 23 -28.61 1.27 21.64
CA ALA A 23 -29.79 0.40 21.77
C ALA A 23 -30.82 0.52 20.62
N GLN A 24 -30.71 1.55 19.76
CA GLN A 24 -31.56 1.73 18.58
C GLN A 24 -31.06 0.96 17.36
N ALA A 25 -29.81 0.47 17.35
CA ALA A 25 -29.29 -0.35 16.27
C ALA A 25 -29.93 -1.76 16.30
N ASP A 26 -29.99 -2.42 15.14
CA ASP A 26 -30.49 -3.79 15.06
C ASP A 26 -29.57 -4.75 15.83
N GLY A 27 -28.26 -4.50 15.78
CA GLY A 27 -27.25 -5.12 16.63
C GLY A 27 -26.15 -4.13 17.01
N ALA A 28 -25.68 -4.19 18.25
CA ALA A 28 -24.59 -3.36 18.74
C ALA A 28 -23.76 -4.11 19.79
N VAL A 29 -22.44 -4.04 19.63
CA VAL A 29 -21.48 -4.66 20.56
C VAL A 29 -20.32 -3.69 20.80
N LEU A 30 -19.94 -3.52 22.06
CA LEU A 30 -18.72 -2.86 22.46
C LEU A 30 -17.65 -3.93 22.71
N VAL A 31 -16.64 -3.96 21.86
CA VAL A 31 -15.55 -4.95 21.90
C VAL A 31 -14.38 -4.35 22.66
N TYR A 32 -13.84 -5.09 23.62
CA TYR A 32 -12.61 -4.80 24.32
C TYR A 32 -11.60 -5.89 23.99
N TYR A 33 -10.44 -5.52 23.47
CA TYR A 33 -9.32 -6.43 23.27
C TYR A 33 -8.08 -5.80 23.92
N GLY A 34 -7.75 -6.25 25.12
CA GLY A 34 -6.96 -5.43 26.05
C GLY A 34 -7.67 -4.11 26.37
N ASP A 35 -6.95 -3.00 26.23
CA ASP A 35 -7.46 -1.64 26.42
C ASP A 35 -7.90 -0.98 25.10
N THR A 36 -7.77 -1.70 23.97
CA THR A 36 -8.35 -1.31 22.68
C THR A 36 -9.85 -1.56 22.68
N VAL A 37 -10.64 -0.51 22.41
CA VAL A 37 -12.11 -0.54 22.48
C VAL A 37 -12.72 -0.08 21.18
N VAL A 38 -13.59 -0.90 20.59
CA VAL A 38 -14.32 -0.60 19.36
C VAL A 38 -15.81 -0.76 19.58
N LEU A 39 -16.60 0.27 19.26
CA LEU A 39 -18.05 0.17 19.17
C LEU A 39 -18.42 -0.28 17.76
N VAL A 40 -19.11 -1.40 17.64
CA VAL A 40 -19.61 -1.87 16.34
C VAL A 40 -21.13 -1.95 16.34
N THR A 41 -21.75 -1.32 15.34
CA THR A 41 -23.20 -1.29 15.16
C THR A 41 -23.58 -1.76 13.76
N ALA A 42 -24.66 -2.54 13.66
CA ALA A 42 -25.28 -2.95 12.42
C ALA A 42 -26.74 -2.48 12.39
N VAL A 43 -27.13 -1.85 11.28
CA VAL A 43 -28.50 -1.38 11.03
C VAL A 43 -28.88 -1.78 9.61
N SER A 44 -30.08 -2.32 9.43
CA SER A 44 -30.58 -2.68 8.11
C SER A 44 -32.06 -2.36 7.98
N LEU A 45 -32.40 -1.61 6.92
CA LEU A 45 -33.77 -1.20 6.66
C LEU A 45 -34.71 -2.40 6.50
N LYS A 46 -35.93 -2.27 7.03
CA LYS A 46 -36.96 -3.30 6.93
C LYS A 46 -37.59 -3.37 5.55
N SER A 47 -37.58 -2.25 4.82
CA SER A 47 -38.03 -2.14 3.43
C SER A 47 -36.85 -2.19 2.48
N THR A 48 -37.05 -2.80 1.32
CA THR A 48 -36.14 -2.70 0.18
C THR A 48 -36.50 -1.47 -0.66
N ARG A 49 -35.49 -0.78 -1.20
CA ARG A 49 -35.75 0.31 -2.16
C ARG A 49 -36.17 -0.31 -3.49
N GLU A 50 -37.19 0.27 -4.13
CA GLU A 50 -37.61 -0.20 -5.46
C GLU A 50 -36.47 -0.08 -6.47
N GLY A 51 -36.27 -1.15 -7.25
CA GLY A 51 -35.29 -1.17 -8.34
C GLY A 51 -33.84 -1.44 -7.94
N VAL A 52 -33.56 -1.77 -6.68
CA VAL A 52 -32.25 -2.27 -6.25
C VAL A 52 -32.14 -3.76 -6.58
N ASP A 53 -31.08 -4.14 -7.28
CA ASP A 53 -30.72 -5.50 -7.71
C ASP A 53 -29.40 -6.00 -7.09
N PHE A 54 -28.82 -5.23 -6.16
CA PHE A 54 -27.59 -5.56 -5.45
C PHE A 54 -27.75 -5.36 -3.95
N LEU A 55 -26.88 -5.99 -3.14
CA LEU A 55 -26.82 -5.73 -1.70
C LEU A 55 -26.23 -4.33 -1.42
N PRO A 56 -27.01 -3.35 -0.93
CA PRO A 56 -26.50 -2.03 -0.57
C PRO A 56 -25.89 -2.10 0.83
N LEU A 57 -24.75 -2.79 0.92
CA LEU A 57 -23.94 -2.86 2.14
C LEU A 57 -22.91 -1.75 2.13
N THR A 58 -22.95 -0.92 3.17
CA THR A 58 -21.94 0.08 3.48
C THR A 58 -21.24 -0.31 4.78
N VAL A 59 -19.92 -0.41 4.74
CA VAL A 59 -19.09 -0.62 5.93
C VAL A 59 -18.19 0.57 6.13
N ASP A 60 -18.21 1.14 7.32
CA ASP A 60 -17.36 2.26 7.72
C ASP A 60 -16.62 1.91 9.01
N TYR A 61 -15.30 1.87 8.94
CA TYR A 61 -14.43 1.88 10.11
C TYR A 61 -13.87 3.28 10.29
N GLN A 62 -13.99 3.83 11.50
CA GLN A 62 -13.64 5.20 11.83
C GLN A 62 -12.71 5.25 13.04
N GLU A 63 -11.63 6.02 12.91
CA GLU A 63 -10.67 6.22 13.99
C GLU A 63 -10.85 7.58 14.65
N MET A 64 -11.31 7.57 15.90
CA MET A 64 -11.42 8.80 16.67
C MET A 64 -10.08 9.15 17.29
N THR A 65 -9.57 10.37 17.08
CA THR A 65 -8.24 10.75 17.59
C THR A 65 -8.17 10.78 19.12
N PHE A 66 -9.32 11.03 19.78
CA PHE A 66 -9.43 10.91 21.23
C PHE A 66 -9.18 9.49 21.73
N ALA A 67 -9.29 8.45 20.89
CA ALA A 67 -9.00 7.08 21.28
C ALA A 67 -7.54 6.88 21.69
N ALA A 68 -6.64 7.75 21.21
CA ALA A 68 -5.25 7.84 21.67
C ALA A 68 -4.97 9.08 22.53
N GLY A 69 -6.01 9.80 22.98
CA GLY A 69 -5.87 11.05 23.72
C GLY A 69 -5.26 12.21 22.91
N LYS A 70 -5.38 12.18 21.58
CA LYS A 70 -4.82 13.19 20.67
C LYS A 70 -5.89 14.15 20.17
N ILE A 71 -5.47 15.37 19.81
CA ILE A 71 -6.26 16.31 19.00
C ILE A 71 -5.79 16.17 17.54
N PRO A 72 -6.68 16.12 16.54
CA PRO A 72 -6.28 15.97 15.13
C PRO A 72 -5.27 17.03 14.68
N GLY A 73 -4.25 16.64 13.92
CA GLY A 73 -3.21 17.56 13.43
C GLY A 73 -3.74 18.66 12.49
N GLY A 74 -4.79 18.39 11.74
CA GLY A 74 -5.35 19.28 10.71
C GLY A 74 -5.84 20.65 11.22
N PHE A 75 -6.01 21.61 10.30
CA PHE A 75 -6.40 23.00 10.62
C PHE A 75 -7.72 23.09 11.42
N PHE A 76 -8.70 22.26 11.08
CA PHE A 76 -10.02 22.26 11.72
C PHE A 76 -10.07 21.57 13.10
N LYS A 77 -8.99 20.87 13.50
CA LYS A 77 -8.94 20.10 14.77
C LYS A 77 -10.11 19.13 14.95
N ARG A 78 -10.53 18.50 13.84
CA ARG A 78 -11.62 17.53 13.74
C ARG A 78 -11.26 16.43 12.74
N GLU A 79 -11.70 15.20 12.99
CA GLU A 79 -11.62 14.09 12.05
C GLU A 79 -12.31 14.47 10.72
N GLY A 80 -11.60 14.23 9.62
CA GLY A 80 -11.99 14.68 8.28
C GLY A 80 -12.40 13.52 7.38
N ARG A 81 -11.91 13.55 6.14
CA ARG A 81 -12.06 12.43 5.21
C ARG A 81 -11.39 11.18 5.77
N PRO A 82 -11.94 9.97 5.51
CA PRO A 82 -11.29 8.72 5.91
C PRO A 82 -9.87 8.63 5.36
N ASN A 83 -8.94 8.25 6.24
CA ASN A 83 -7.55 7.98 5.87
C ASN A 83 -7.40 6.59 5.21
N GLU A 84 -6.21 6.27 4.74
CA GLU A 84 -5.96 4.98 4.06
C GLU A 84 -6.26 3.78 4.96
N ARG A 85 -5.83 3.80 6.23
CA ARG A 85 -6.10 2.73 7.19
C ARG A 85 -7.60 2.56 7.40
N GLU A 86 -8.34 3.64 7.55
CA GLU A 86 -9.80 3.61 7.71
C GLU A 86 -10.49 2.93 6.52
N ILE A 87 -10.07 3.28 5.30
CA ILE A 87 -10.58 2.72 4.05
C ILE A 87 -10.20 1.24 3.93
N LEU A 88 -8.95 0.87 4.21
CA LEU A 88 -8.49 -0.51 4.11
C LEU A 88 -9.20 -1.42 5.12
N THR A 89 -9.32 -1.02 6.38
CA THR A 89 -10.06 -1.79 7.39
C THR A 89 -11.54 -1.93 7.03
N SER A 90 -12.17 -0.85 6.55
CA SER A 90 -13.56 -0.91 6.05
C SER A 90 -13.72 -1.94 4.94
N ARG A 91 -12.76 -2.00 4.00
CA ARG A 91 -12.76 -2.97 2.89
C ARG A 91 -12.55 -4.40 3.35
N VAL A 92 -11.67 -4.62 4.32
CA VAL A 92 -11.41 -5.95 4.89
C VAL A 92 -12.69 -6.51 5.52
N ILE A 93 -13.38 -5.68 6.32
CA ILE A 93 -14.65 -6.07 6.94
C ILE A 93 -15.73 -6.32 5.87
N ASP A 94 -15.90 -5.41 4.90
CA ASP A 94 -16.87 -5.56 3.81
C ASP A 94 -16.66 -6.86 3.02
N ARG A 95 -15.43 -7.12 2.55
CA ARG A 95 -15.08 -8.31 1.78
C ARG A 95 -15.36 -9.61 2.55
N ALA A 96 -15.14 -9.60 3.86
CA ALA A 96 -15.39 -10.76 4.71
C ALA A 96 -16.87 -11.05 4.96
N ILE A 97 -17.72 -10.01 5.11
CA ILE A 97 -19.13 -10.22 5.45
C ILE A 97 -20.06 -10.27 4.23
N ARG A 98 -19.72 -9.58 3.13
CA ARG A 98 -20.59 -9.44 1.95
C ARG A 98 -21.04 -10.78 1.35
N PRO A 99 -20.16 -11.79 1.17
CA PRO A 99 -20.57 -13.08 0.61
C PRO A 99 -21.51 -13.89 1.54
N LEU A 100 -21.62 -13.50 2.81
CA LEU A 100 -22.34 -14.25 3.83
C LEU A 100 -23.78 -13.77 4.03
N PHE A 101 -24.19 -12.73 3.32
CA PHE A 101 -25.60 -12.36 3.20
C PHE A 101 -26.30 -13.33 2.23
N PRO A 102 -27.54 -13.75 2.51
CA PRO A 102 -28.27 -14.62 1.59
C PRO A 102 -28.52 -13.91 0.25
N LYS A 103 -28.57 -14.70 -0.84
CA LYS A 103 -28.93 -14.20 -2.16
C LYS A 103 -30.33 -13.58 -2.11
N GLY A 104 -30.55 -12.50 -2.85
CA GLY A 104 -31.82 -11.75 -2.84
C GLY A 104 -32.01 -10.79 -1.67
N TYR A 105 -31.03 -10.69 -0.76
CA TYR A 105 -31.08 -9.70 0.32
C TYR A 105 -30.68 -8.30 -0.17
N PHE A 106 -31.68 -7.45 -0.43
CA PHE A 106 -31.49 -6.10 -0.98
C PHE A 106 -31.85 -4.97 0.00
N SER A 107 -31.98 -5.30 1.28
CA SER A 107 -32.16 -4.29 2.33
C SER A 107 -30.87 -3.50 2.51
N GLU A 108 -30.96 -2.18 2.43
CA GLU A 108 -29.85 -1.27 2.72
C GLU A 108 -29.35 -1.52 4.13
N THR A 109 -28.06 -1.82 4.23
CA THR A 109 -27.42 -2.29 5.46
C THR A 109 -26.17 -1.47 5.70
N GLN A 110 -26.08 -0.88 6.87
CA GLN A 110 -24.92 -0.11 7.31
C GLN A 110 -24.28 -0.79 8.51
N LEU A 111 -22.96 -0.95 8.43
CA LEU A 111 -22.12 -1.38 9.53
C LEU A 111 -21.11 -0.29 9.84
N VAL A 112 -21.08 0.16 11.09
CA VAL A 112 -20.14 1.19 11.55
C VAL A 112 -19.31 0.61 12.69
N ALA A 113 -17.99 0.63 12.55
CA ALA A 113 -17.02 0.27 13.57
C ALA A 113 -16.24 1.53 13.98
N THR A 114 -16.47 2.02 15.19
CA THR A 114 -15.83 3.23 15.71
C THR A 114 -14.79 2.86 16.76
N LEU A 115 -13.51 3.16 16.50
CA LEU A 115 -12.44 3.03 17.48
C LEU A 115 -12.58 4.11 18.56
N LEU A 116 -12.75 3.69 19.81
CA LEU A 116 -12.98 4.57 20.96
C LEU A 116 -11.80 4.64 21.93
N SER A 117 -10.95 3.62 21.95
CA SER A 117 -9.72 3.56 22.75
C SER A 117 -8.70 2.66 22.03
N VAL A 118 -7.41 2.99 22.08
CA VAL A 118 -6.34 2.14 21.53
C VAL A 118 -5.14 2.06 22.47
N ASP A 119 -4.61 0.86 22.65
CA ASP A 119 -3.57 0.54 23.65
C ASP A 119 -2.18 0.30 23.05
N LYS A 120 -2.02 0.51 21.73
CA LYS A 120 -0.82 0.27 20.92
C LYS A 120 -0.33 -1.20 20.89
N GLU A 121 -0.91 -2.09 21.68
CA GLU A 121 -0.58 -3.51 21.75
C GLU A 121 -1.49 -4.35 20.85
N ASN A 122 -2.75 -3.94 20.71
CA ASN A 122 -3.77 -4.69 19.98
C ASN A 122 -4.19 -3.94 18.71
N ASP A 123 -4.18 -4.63 17.57
CA ASP A 123 -4.64 -4.06 16.31
C ASP A 123 -6.18 -3.93 16.33
N PRO A 124 -6.73 -2.71 16.14
CA PRO A 124 -8.17 -2.50 16.15
C PRO A 124 -8.93 -3.24 15.05
N ASP A 125 -8.29 -3.61 13.94
CA ASP A 125 -8.94 -4.29 12.83
C ASP A 125 -9.52 -5.66 13.21
N VAL A 126 -8.79 -6.41 14.04
CA VAL A 126 -9.20 -7.70 14.63
C VAL A 126 -10.47 -7.51 15.47
N ALA A 127 -10.44 -6.56 16.40
CA ALA A 127 -11.58 -6.28 17.28
C ALA A 127 -12.79 -5.78 16.48
N SER A 128 -12.57 -4.94 15.47
CA SER A 128 -13.61 -4.40 14.59
C SER A 128 -14.32 -5.49 13.79
N LEU A 129 -13.56 -6.43 13.22
CA LEU A 129 -14.13 -7.53 12.45
C LEU A 129 -14.94 -8.50 13.34
N ILE A 130 -14.40 -8.87 14.51
CA ILE A 130 -15.11 -9.72 15.48
C ILE A 130 -16.39 -9.03 15.95
N GLY A 131 -16.32 -7.73 16.24
CA GLY A 131 -17.48 -6.91 16.60
C GLY A 131 -18.53 -6.83 15.49
N ALA A 132 -18.10 -6.71 14.23
CA ALA A 132 -18.98 -6.70 13.07
C ALA A 132 -19.77 -8.00 12.95
N SER A 133 -19.07 -9.14 13.06
CA SER A 133 -19.67 -10.46 13.06
C SER A 133 -20.64 -10.66 14.23
N ALA A 134 -20.24 -10.26 15.45
CA ALA A 134 -21.08 -10.38 16.63
C ALA A 134 -22.33 -9.48 16.56
N ALA A 135 -22.20 -8.23 16.10
CA ALA A 135 -23.32 -7.30 15.94
C ALA A 135 -24.34 -7.83 14.93
N LEU A 136 -23.88 -8.34 13.78
CA LEU A 136 -24.75 -9.02 12.80
C LEU A 136 -25.36 -10.29 13.40
N GLY A 137 -24.56 -11.09 14.12
CA GLY A 137 -24.96 -12.31 14.81
C GLY A 137 -26.13 -12.12 15.77
N ILE A 138 -26.10 -11.08 16.61
CA ILE A 138 -27.18 -10.80 17.58
C ILE A 138 -28.39 -10.06 17.00
N SER A 139 -28.23 -9.42 15.84
CA SER A 139 -29.31 -8.68 15.17
C SER A 139 -30.36 -9.61 14.53
N ASP A 140 -31.45 -9.04 14.02
CA ASP A 140 -32.41 -9.76 13.17
C ASP A 140 -31.94 -9.88 11.70
N ILE A 141 -30.76 -9.35 11.36
CA ILE A 141 -30.23 -9.28 10.00
C ILE A 141 -29.78 -10.69 9.57
N PRO A 142 -30.21 -11.18 8.40
CA PRO A 142 -29.80 -12.49 7.88
C PRO A 142 -28.31 -12.49 7.54
N PHE A 143 -27.55 -13.37 8.19
CA PHE A 143 -26.09 -13.43 8.06
C PHE A 143 -25.59 -14.85 8.37
N LYS A 144 -24.77 -15.42 7.47
CA LYS A 144 -24.20 -16.78 7.58
C LYS A 144 -22.88 -16.81 8.35
N GLY A 145 -22.81 -16.11 9.48
CA GLY A 145 -21.68 -16.14 10.42
C GLY A 145 -21.81 -17.25 11.47
N PRO A 146 -20.99 -17.22 12.55
CA PRO A 146 -19.99 -16.18 12.85
C PRO A 146 -18.70 -16.32 12.02
N ILE A 147 -18.01 -15.18 11.86
CA ILE A 147 -16.64 -15.10 11.36
C ILE A 147 -15.73 -14.51 12.43
N ALA A 148 -14.43 -14.77 12.30
CA ALA A 148 -13.41 -14.18 13.15
C ALA A 148 -12.13 -13.91 12.37
N GLY A 149 -11.40 -12.88 12.77
CA GLY A 149 -10.18 -12.43 12.13
C GLY A 149 -8.97 -12.60 13.03
N VAL A 150 -7.81 -12.88 12.44
CA VAL A 150 -6.53 -12.99 13.13
C VAL A 150 -5.42 -12.45 12.24
N ARG A 151 -4.45 -11.77 12.85
CA ARG A 151 -3.20 -11.41 12.18
C ARG A 151 -2.12 -12.42 12.54
N VAL A 152 -1.54 -13.09 11.55
CA VAL A 152 -0.46 -14.07 11.73
C VAL A 152 0.85 -13.47 11.26
N GLY A 153 1.85 -13.51 12.13
CA GLY A 153 3.25 -13.21 11.82
C GLY A 153 4.15 -14.42 12.04
N ARG A 154 5.42 -14.29 11.68
CA ARG A 154 6.46 -15.30 11.89
C ARG A 154 7.78 -14.66 12.27
N ILE A 155 8.31 -15.06 13.42
CA ILE A 155 9.59 -14.60 13.96
C ILE A 155 10.39 -15.84 14.36
N ASN A 156 11.67 -15.89 13.97
CA ASN A 156 12.57 -17.02 14.27
C ASN A 156 11.99 -18.39 13.86
N GLY A 157 11.23 -18.42 12.76
CA GLY A 157 10.59 -19.64 12.25
C GLY A 157 9.23 -19.99 12.88
N GLU A 158 8.83 -19.36 13.98
CA GLU A 158 7.60 -19.66 14.72
C GLU A 158 6.44 -18.73 14.35
N PHE A 159 5.24 -19.30 14.17
CA PHE A 159 4.02 -18.52 13.92
C PHE A 159 3.47 -17.93 15.21
N VAL A 160 3.04 -16.67 15.15
CA VAL A 160 2.45 -15.95 16.29
C VAL A 160 1.19 -15.21 15.85
N ALA A 161 0.11 -15.39 16.60
CA ALA A 161 -1.16 -14.72 16.37
C ALA A 161 -1.23 -13.36 17.09
N ASN A 162 -1.82 -12.37 16.42
CA ASN A 162 -2.13 -11.02 16.91
C ASN A 162 -0.99 -10.31 17.63
N MET A 163 0.26 -10.51 17.20
CA MET A 163 1.40 -9.83 17.81
C MET A 163 1.25 -8.29 17.75
N CYS A 164 1.82 -7.58 18.73
CA CYS A 164 1.76 -6.14 18.76
C CYS A 164 2.37 -5.51 17.50
N PRO A 165 1.83 -4.37 17.01
CA PRO A 165 2.28 -3.72 15.78
C PRO A 165 3.79 -3.44 15.72
N GLU A 166 4.41 -3.10 16.86
CA GLU A 166 5.85 -2.81 16.89
C GLU A 166 6.67 -4.06 16.62
N LYS A 167 6.37 -5.17 17.31
CA LYS A 167 7.05 -6.44 17.13
C LYS A 167 6.72 -7.08 15.77
N MET A 168 5.57 -6.76 15.17
CA MET A 168 5.22 -7.19 13.81
C MET A 168 6.21 -6.68 12.75
N LYS A 169 6.93 -5.57 12.99
CA LYS A 169 7.97 -5.07 12.07
C LYS A 169 9.15 -6.03 11.91
N GLU A 170 9.45 -6.79 12.97
CA GLU A 170 10.48 -7.84 12.99
C GLU A 170 10.04 -9.11 12.24
N SER A 171 8.73 -9.26 12.02
CA SER A 171 8.16 -10.43 11.35
C SER A 171 8.60 -10.57 9.90
N GLU A 172 8.71 -11.81 9.43
CA GLU A 172 8.91 -12.15 8.02
C GLU A 172 7.64 -11.93 7.18
N MET A 173 6.47 -11.88 7.83
CA MET A 173 5.18 -11.69 7.18
C MET A 173 4.11 -11.11 8.11
N SER A 174 3.06 -10.52 7.54
CA SER A 174 1.87 -10.07 8.26
C SER A 174 0.66 -10.43 7.42
N LEU A 175 -0.01 -11.53 7.79
CA LEU A 175 -1.19 -12.05 7.10
C LEU A 175 -2.42 -11.82 7.96
N PHE A 176 -3.35 -10.99 7.51
CA PHE A 176 -4.67 -10.87 8.12
C PHE A 176 -5.60 -11.90 7.47
N LEU A 177 -6.09 -12.82 8.28
CA LEU A 177 -6.92 -13.96 7.88
C LEU A 177 -8.30 -13.80 8.49
N VAL A 178 -9.33 -14.14 7.72
CA VAL A 178 -10.70 -14.23 8.20
C VAL A 178 -11.25 -15.62 7.95
N GLY A 179 -11.63 -16.31 9.01
CA GLY A 179 -12.26 -17.62 8.93
C GLY A 179 -13.71 -17.60 9.39
N ARG A 180 -14.50 -18.53 8.85
CA ARG A 180 -15.92 -18.71 9.12
C ARG A 180 -16.18 -20.09 9.68
N LYS A 181 -17.08 -20.17 10.65
CA LYS A 181 -17.60 -21.43 11.16
C LYS A 181 -18.48 -22.13 10.11
N VAL A 182 -18.21 -23.41 9.85
CA VAL A 182 -19.01 -24.27 8.97
C VAL A 182 -19.40 -25.56 9.69
N THR A 183 -20.66 -25.96 9.54
CA THR A 183 -21.26 -27.13 10.21
C THR A 183 -22.01 -28.04 9.22
N PRO A 184 -21.97 -29.37 9.40
CA PRO A 184 -21.22 -30.10 10.43
C PRO A 184 -19.71 -30.06 10.16
N GLY A 185 -18.90 -30.13 11.22
CA GLY A 185 -17.45 -30.27 11.06
C GLY A 185 -17.07 -31.63 10.49
N THR A 186 -15.87 -31.69 9.91
CA THR A 186 -15.20 -32.93 9.53
C THR A 186 -14.31 -33.42 10.68
N SER A 187 -13.77 -34.63 10.53
CA SER A 187 -12.71 -35.15 11.44
C SER A 187 -13.10 -35.23 12.93
N GLY A 188 -14.38 -35.43 13.25
CA GLY A 188 -14.86 -35.62 14.62
C GLY A 188 -14.99 -34.34 15.46
N ARG A 189 -14.83 -33.16 14.86
CA ARG A 189 -15.07 -31.86 15.49
C ARG A 189 -16.52 -31.40 15.28
N PRO A 190 -17.08 -30.57 16.18
CA PRO A 190 -18.45 -30.05 16.02
C PRO A 190 -18.60 -29.14 14.80
N TYR A 191 -17.53 -28.42 14.42
CA TYR A 191 -17.49 -27.51 13.28
C TYR A 191 -16.06 -27.36 12.73
N ASP A 192 -15.97 -26.99 11.46
CA ASP A 192 -14.74 -26.56 10.81
C ASP A 192 -14.68 -25.05 10.65
N VAL A 193 -13.48 -24.54 10.43
CA VAL A 193 -13.23 -23.13 10.17
C VAL A 193 -12.64 -23.00 8.78
N GLU A 194 -13.38 -22.37 7.88
CA GLU A 194 -12.99 -22.20 6.48
C GLU A 194 -12.55 -20.77 6.23
N LEU A 195 -11.51 -20.59 5.41
CA LEU A 195 -11.01 -19.27 5.04
C LEU A 195 -12.03 -18.57 4.14
N VAL A 196 -12.38 -17.33 4.48
CA VAL A 196 -13.26 -16.47 3.68
C VAL A 196 -12.45 -15.43 2.93
N MET A 197 -11.46 -14.86 3.61
CA MET A 197 -10.68 -13.75 3.08
C MET A 197 -9.29 -13.76 3.70
N MET A 198 -8.32 -13.35 2.92
CA MET A 198 -6.98 -13.07 3.40
C MET A 198 -6.41 -11.84 2.70
N GLU A 199 -5.62 -11.07 3.44
CA GLU A 199 -4.74 -10.06 2.88
C GLU A 199 -3.46 -9.95 3.69
N GLY A 200 -2.32 -9.87 3.03
CA GLY A 200 -1.07 -9.73 3.75
C GLY A 200 0.13 -9.40 2.89
N GLU A 201 1.24 -9.16 3.59
CA GLU A 201 2.55 -8.89 3.05
C GLU A 201 3.58 -9.84 3.65
N ALA A 202 4.68 -10.06 2.92
CA ALA A 202 5.73 -10.99 3.29
C ALA A 202 7.08 -10.53 2.74
N LYS A 203 8.17 -10.95 3.38
CA LYS A 203 9.56 -10.69 2.98
C LYS A 203 10.11 -11.89 2.21
N GLU A 204 9.59 -12.10 0.99
CA GLU A 204 9.97 -13.22 0.11
C GLU A 204 9.74 -14.62 0.75
N VAL A 205 8.59 -14.82 1.40
CA VAL A 205 8.29 -16.08 2.13
C VAL A 205 7.81 -17.18 1.17
N PRO A 206 8.33 -18.43 1.26
CA PRO A 206 7.87 -19.56 0.45
C PRO A 206 6.38 -19.89 0.60
N GLU A 207 5.76 -20.37 -0.49
CA GLU A 207 4.32 -20.67 -0.55
C GLU A 207 3.85 -21.70 0.48
N ASP A 208 4.65 -22.73 0.77
CA ASP A 208 4.27 -23.75 1.74
C ASP A 208 4.13 -23.19 3.16
N ILE A 209 5.00 -22.25 3.54
CA ILE A 209 4.96 -21.57 4.84
C ILE A 209 3.72 -20.68 4.93
N ILE A 210 3.31 -20.07 3.82
CA ILE A 210 2.07 -19.29 3.76
C ILE A 210 0.85 -20.19 4.01
N VAL A 211 0.80 -21.40 3.43
CA VAL A 211 -0.29 -22.36 3.70
C VAL A 211 -0.31 -22.80 5.15
N ASP A 212 0.86 -23.08 5.73
CA ASP A 212 0.99 -23.44 7.14
C ASP A 212 0.53 -22.30 8.07
N ALA A 213 0.81 -21.04 7.69
CA ALA A 213 0.35 -19.85 8.40
C ALA A 213 -1.17 -19.69 8.36
N ILE A 214 -1.80 -19.95 7.21
CA ILE A 214 -3.26 -19.96 7.07
C ILE A 214 -3.87 -20.97 8.05
N LYS A 215 -3.35 -22.20 8.05
CA LYS A 215 -3.81 -23.27 8.95
C LYS A 215 -3.69 -22.87 10.42
N PHE A 216 -2.53 -22.35 10.82
CA PHE A 216 -2.30 -21.85 12.17
C PHE A 216 -3.30 -20.76 12.56
N GLY A 217 -3.57 -19.81 11.66
CA GLY A 217 -4.53 -18.74 11.88
C GLY A 217 -5.96 -19.23 12.04
N LEU A 218 -6.43 -20.13 11.17
CA LEU A 218 -7.78 -20.71 11.23
C LEU A 218 -8.02 -21.49 12.54
N GLU A 219 -7.00 -22.18 13.05
CA GLU A 219 -7.10 -22.84 14.35
C GLU A 219 -7.11 -21.83 15.51
N SER A 220 -6.36 -20.73 15.40
CA SER A 220 -6.24 -19.72 16.45
C SER A 220 -7.54 -18.93 16.72
N ILE A 221 -8.46 -18.85 15.75
CA ILE A 221 -9.71 -18.07 15.88
C ILE A 221 -10.89 -18.81 16.51
N ARG A 222 -10.77 -20.12 16.78
CA ARG A 222 -11.84 -20.92 17.38
C ARG A 222 -12.40 -20.36 18.70
N PRO A 223 -11.58 -19.87 19.66
CA PRO A 223 -12.10 -19.33 20.92
C PRO A 223 -13.08 -18.17 20.74
N VAL A 224 -12.83 -17.29 19.76
CA VAL A 224 -13.70 -16.13 19.49
C VAL A 224 -14.91 -16.46 18.61
N ILE A 225 -14.85 -17.55 17.85
CA ILE A 225 -16.03 -18.14 17.21
C ILE A 225 -16.97 -18.69 18.29
N ASP A 226 -16.44 -19.50 19.21
CA ASP A 226 -17.22 -20.09 20.30
C ASP A 226 -17.84 -19.00 21.20
N LEU A 227 -17.10 -17.92 21.45
CA LEU A 227 -17.60 -16.75 22.17
C LEU A 227 -18.82 -16.12 21.47
N GLN A 228 -18.76 -15.96 20.14
CA GLN A 228 -19.88 -15.39 19.38
C GLN A 228 -21.10 -16.30 19.38
N ASP A 229 -20.92 -17.62 19.28
CA ASP A 229 -22.02 -18.58 19.41
C ASP A 229 -22.71 -18.47 20.78
N GLN A 230 -21.93 -18.36 21.87
CA GLN A 230 -22.46 -18.18 23.22
C GLN A 230 -23.30 -16.91 23.34
N ILE A 231 -22.82 -15.80 22.76
CA ILE A 231 -23.54 -14.52 22.72
C ILE A 231 -24.84 -14.68 21.93
N GLN A 232 -24.78 -15.24 20.72
CA GLN A 232 -25.94 -15.40 19.85
C GLN A 232 -27.00 -16.32 20.47
N ALA A 233 -26.58 -17.41 21.12
CA ALA A 233 -27.49 -18.31 21.83
C ALA A 233 -28.17 -17.62 23.03
N SER A 234 -27.46 -16.71 23.70
CA SER A 234 -27.96 -16.04 24.91
C SER A 234 -28.89 -14.87 24.62
N ILE A 235 -28.58 -14.05 23.61
CA ILE A 235 -29.25 -12.76 23.36
C ILE A 235 -29.55 -12.48 21.89
N GLY A 236 -29.31 -13.42 20.98
CA GLY A 236 -29.53 -13.23 19.56
C GLY A 236 -31.01 -13.11 19.21
N LYS A 237 -31.33 -12.17 18.32
CA LYS A 237 -32.69 -12.02 17.77
C LYS A 237 -32.94 -13.09 16.69
N VAL A 238 -34.21 -13.44 16.53
CA VAL A 238 -34.65 -14.29 15.41
C VAL A 238 -34.35 -13.56 14.11
N LYS A 239 -33.72 -14.25 13.16
CA LYS A 239 -33.40 -13.69 11.83
C LYS A 239 -34.69 -13.43 11.07
N ARG A 240 -34.78 -12.26 10.44
CA ARG A 240 -35.90 -11.95 9.54
C ARG A 240 -35.88 -12.95 8.37
N PRO A 241 -37.05 -13.41 7.89
CA PRO A 241 -37.10 -14.28 6.72
C PRO A 241 -36.64 -13.51 5.48
N VAL A 242 -35.93 -14.19 4.59
CA VAL A 242 -35.62 -13.69 3.25
C VAL A 242 -36.36 -14.60 2.29
N GLU A 243 -37.25 -14.01 1.48
CA GLU A 243 -37.91 -14.78 0.43
C GLU A 243 -36.86 -15.17 -0.60
N GLU A 244 -36.61 -16.47 -0.72
CA GLU A 244 -35.85 -16.98 -1.84
C GLU A 244 -36.73 -16.85 -3.09
N PRO A 245 -36.24 -16.19 -4.15
CA PRO A 245 -37.00 -16.09 -5.38
C PRO A 245 -37.18 -17.50 -5.95
N VAL A 246 -38.42 -18.00 -5.96
CA VAL A 246 -38.75 -19.26 -6.62
C VAL A 246 -38.58 -19.06 -8.12
N PRO A 247 -37.70 -19.83 -8.79
CA PRO A 247 -37.56 -19.73 -10.24
C PRO A 247 -38.86 -20.10 -10.92
N ASP A 248 -39.31 -19.25 -11.84
CA ASP A 248 -40.38 -19.59 -12.77
C ASP A 248 -39.78 -20.50 -13.85
N GLU A 249 -39.87 -21.82 -13.65
CA GLU A 249 -39.26 -22.83 -14.52
C GLU A 249 -39.70 -22.71 -15.99
N GLU A 250 -40.95 -22.29 -16.23
CA GLU A 250 -41.46 -22.07 -17.58
C GLU A 250 -40.80 -20.84 -18.22
N LEU A 251 -40.70 -19.73 -17.47
CA LEU A 251 -39.98 -18.55 -17.91
C LEU A 251 -38.48 -18.83 -18.14
N VAL A 252 -37.85 -19.59 -17.24
CA VAL A 252 -36.44 -19.99 -17.37
C VAL A 252 -36.23 -20.81 -18.64
N ALA A 253 -37.11 -21.77 -18.92
CA ALA A 253 -37.04 -22.58 -20.14
C ALA A 253 -37.17 -21.72 -21.41
N ARG A 254 -38.15 -20.81 -21.43
CA ARG A 254 -38.36 -19.88 -22.56
C ARG A 254 -37.17 -18.94 -22.80
N VAL A 255 -36.67 -18.29 -21.74
CA VAL A 255 -35.50 -17.41 -21.82
C VAL A 255 -34.27 -18.19 -22.29
N ARG A 256 -34.09 -19.43 -21.81
CA ARG A 256 -32.99 -20.29 -22.23
C ARG A 256 -33.07 -20.65 -23.71
N GLU A 257 -34.24 -21.02 -24.21
CA GLU A 257 -34.42 -21.37 -25.63
C GLU A 257 -34.03 -20.22 -26.56
N GLU A 258 -34.43 -19.00 -26.20
CA GLU A 258 -34.18 -17.80 -27.01
C GLU A 258 -32.74 -17.25 -26.86
N ALA A 259 -32.24 -17.16 -25.62
CA ALA A 259 -30.95 -16.51 -25.36
C ALA A 259 -29.74 -17.42 -25.64
N LEU A 260 -29.84 -18.72 -25.37
CA LEU A 260 -28.69 -19.62 -25.33
C LEU A 260 -27.85 -19.66 -26.63
N PRO A 261 -28.44 -19.70 -27.84
CA PRO A 261 -27.66 -19.68 -29.08
C PRO A 261 -26.81 -18.40 -29.22
N GLY A 262 -27.42 -17.23 -28.98
CA GLY A 262 -26.74 -15.94 -29.07
C GLY A 262 -25.68 -15.74 -27.99
N LEU A 263 -25.97 -16.18 -26.76
CA LEU A 263 -24.99 -16.14 -25.66
C LEU A 263 -23.78 -17.02 -25.96
N LYS A 264 -23.98 -18.26 -26.47
CA LYS A 264 -22.88 -19.15 -26.86
C LYS A 264 -22.03 -18.56 -27.98
N GLU A 265 -22.65 -17.93 -28.98
CA GLU A 265 -21.94 -17.20 -30.03
C GLU A 265 -21.10 -16.06 -29.45
N GLY A 266 -21.67 -15.26 -28.53
CA GLY A 266 -20.96 -14.19 -27.84
C GLY A 266 -19.75 -14.69 -27.04
N TYR A 267 -19.90 -15.76 -26.25
CA TYR A 267 -18.79 -16.35 -25.49
C TYR A 267 -17.73 -17.05 -26.34
N ALA A 268 -18.02 -17.34 -27.61
CA ALA A 268 -17.00 -17.78 -28.56
C ALA A 268 -16.12 -16.62 -29.08
N MET A 269 -16.49 -15.35 -28.81
CA MET A 269 -15.71 -14.18 -29.22
C MET A 269 -14.60 -13.88 -28.19
N PRO A 270 -13.31 -13.88 -28.60
CA PRO A 270 -12.20 -13.71 -27.67
C PRO A 270 -12.07 -12.28 -27.15
N ARG A 271 -12.34 -11.27 -27.99
CA ARG A 271 -12.17 -9.84 -27.62
C ARG A 271 -13.28 -9.34 -26.71
N LYS A 272 -12.93 -8.66 -25.63
CA LYS A 272 -13.89 -8.21 -24.61
C LYS A 272 -14.99 -7.32 -25.17
N LEU A 273 -14.64 -6.25 -25.87
CA LEU A 273 -15.63 -5.26 -26.33
C LEU A 273 -16.59 -5.84 -27.36
N GLU A 274 -16.10 -6.67 -28.28
CA GLU A 274 -16.93 -7.37 -29.27
C GLU A 274 -17.89 -8.34 -28.59
N ARG A 275 -17.37 -9.15 -27.65
CA ARG A 275 -18.19 -10.04 -26.83
C ARG A 275 -19.25 -9.27 -26.05
N TYR A 276 -18.88 -8.18 -25.38
CA TYR A 276 -19.81 -7.40 -24.55
C TYR A 276 -20.89 -6.72 -25.39
N SER A 277 -20.55 -6.25 -26.59
CA SER A 277 -21.55 -5.75 -27.55
C SER A 277 -22.53 -6.85 -27.92
N LYS A 278 -22.04 -8.02 -28.35
CA LYS A 278 -22.89 -9.15 -28.75
C LYS A 278 -23.79 -9.64 -27.61
N LEU A 279 -23.24 -9.81 -26.41
CA LEU A 279 -24.01 -10.19 -25.22
C LEU A 279 -25.04 -9.11 -24.86
N GLY A 280 -24.68 -7.83 -24.99
CA GLY A 280 -25.60 -6.70 -24.82
C GLY A 280 -26.77 -6.72 -25.80
N ASP A 281 -26.50 -6.98 -27.08
CA ASP A 281 -27.53 -7.09 -28.13
C ASP A 281 -28.48 -8.24 -27.84
N VAL A 282 -27.95 -9.43 -27.49
CA VAL A 282 -28.75 -10.61 -27.13
C VAL A 282 -29.62 -10.32 -25.90
N ARG A 283 -29.05 -9.69 -24.86
CA ARG A 283 -29.82 -9.29 -23.67
C ARG A 283 -30.96 -8.35 -24.03
N ALA A 284 -30.68 -7.31 -24.83
CA ALA A 284 -31.68 -6.33 -25.22
C ALA A 284 -32.81 -6.96 -26.04
N GLU A 285 -32.49 -7.86 -26.96
CA GLU A 285 -33.46 -8.58 -27.78
C GLU A 285 -34.36 -9.50 -26.94
N VAL A 286 -33.77 -10.35 -26.10
CA VAL A 286 -34.51 -11.31 -25.26
C VAL A 286 -35.38 -10.60 -24.22
N ILE A 287 -34.86 -9.54 -23.59
CA ILE A 287 -35.63 -8.71 -22.66
C ILE A 287 -36.82 -8.06 -23.39
N LYS A 288 -36.61 -7.57 -24.61
CA LYS A 288 -37.71 -6.97 -25.40
C LYS A 288 -38.75 -8.00 -25.81
N ASN A 289 -38.34 -9.18 -26.28
CA ASN A 289 -39.24 -10.20 -26.82
C ASN A 289 -40.06 -10.91 -25.73
N ILE A 290 -39.44 -11.19 -24.58
CA ILE A 290 -40.09 -11.91 -23.47
C ILE A 290 -40.65 -10.94 -22.44
N GLY A 291 -39.89 -9.91 -22.06
CA GLY A 291 -40.26 -8.92 -21.05
C GLY A 291 -41.21 -7.83 -21.54
N GLY A 292 -41.09 -7.41 -22.80
CA GLY A 292 -41.92 -6.36 -23.38
C GLY A 292 -41.84 -5.04 -22.60
N ASP A 293 -43.00 -4.42 -22.36
CA ASP A 293 -43.12 -3.19 -21.56
C ASP A 293 -43.26 -3.46 -20.05
N ASP A 294 -43.29 -4.73 -19.62
CA ASP A 294 -43.38 -5.09 -18.20
C ASP A 294 -41.99 -4.99 -17.54
N ALA A 295 -41.81 -3.94 -16.74
CA ALA A 295 -40.56 -3.67 -16.04
C ALA A 295 -40.19 -4.76 -15.00
N VAL A 296 -41.16 -5.46 -14.42
CA VAL A 296 -40.93 -6.53 -13.45
C VAL A 296 -40.50 -7.80 -14.18
N LEU A 297 -41.21 -8.17 -15.25
CA LEU A 297 -40.86 -9.32 -16.06
C LEU A 297 -39.50 -9.14 -16.74
N SER A 298 -39.23 -7.95 -17.29
CA SER A 298 -37.94 -7.60 -17.89
C SER A 298 -36.76 -7.79 -16.93
N LYS A 299 -36.92 -7.41 -15.66
CA LYS A 299 -35.90 -7.65 -14.62
C LYS A 299 -35.70 -9.13 -14.31
N LYS A 300 -36.79 -9.91 -14.23
CA LYS A 300 -36.70 -11.37 -14.06
C LYS A 300 -35.96 -12.01 -15.23
N VAL A 301 -36.27 -11.62 -16.46
CA VAL A 301 -35.59 -12.09 -17.68
C VAL A 301 -34.10 -11.74 -17.63
N ALA A 302 -33.75 -10.51 -17.29
CA ALA A 302 -32.35 -10.08 -17.15
C ALA A 302 -31.58 -10.93 -16.13
N GLY A 303 -32.16 -11.18 -14.95
CA GLY A 303 -31.55 -12.04 -13.93
C GLY A 303 -31.41 -13.51 -14.37
N ILE A 304 -32.35 -14.03 -15.16
CA ILE A 304 -32.22 -15.39 -15.74
C ILE A 304 -31.06 -15.43 -16.75
N ILE A 305 -30.93 -14.40 -17.61
CA ILE A 305 -29.83 -14.31 -18.57
C ILE A 305 -28.48 -14.27 -17.85
N GLU A 306 -28.33 -13.47 -16.79
CA GLU A 306 -27.09 -13.41 -15.99
C GLU A 306 -26.71 -14.78 -15.38
N ASN A 307 -27.69 -15.53 -14.88
CA ASN A 307 -27.45 -16.89 -14.39
C ASN A 307 -27.05 -17.85 -15.51
N LEU A 308 -27.67 -17.75 -16.70
CA LEU A 308 -27.32 -18.55 -17.88
C LEU A 308 -25.90 -18.26 -18.34
N GLU A 309 -25.51 -16.99 -18.38
CA GLU A 309 -24.16 -16.55 -18.73
C GLU A 309 -23.09 -17.13 -17.79
N SER A 310 -23.32 -17.03 -16.47
CA SER A 310 -22.46 -17.65 -15.47
C SER A 310 -22.35 -19.17 -15.69
N ARG A 311 -23.47 -19.84 -16.00
CA ARG A 311 -23.49 -21.27 -16.26
C ARG A 311 -22.73 -21.66 -17.53
N ILE A 312 -22.93 -20.94 -18.64
CA ILE A 312 -22.22 -21.17 -19.91
C ILE A 312 -20.72 -21.10 -19.67
N LEU A 313 -20.26 -20.05 -18.97
CA LEU A 313 -18.84 -19.88 -18.67
C LEU A 313 -18.29 -21.06 -17.84
N ARG A 314 -19.01 -21.44 -16.78
CA ARG A 314 -18.59 -22.55 -15.91
C ARG A 314 -18.54 -23.87 -16.66
N ASP A 315 -19.54 -24.16 -17.50
CA ASP A 315 -19.58 -25.39 -18.31
C ASP A 315 -18.44 -25.42 -19.34
N MET A 316 -18.13 -24.31 -20.02
CA MET A 316 -16.98 -24.22 -20.93
C MET A 316 -15.65 -24.54 -20.24
N ILE A 317 -15.44 -23.97 -19.05
CA ILE A 317 -14.17 -24.12 -18.31
C ILE A 317 -14.05 -25.51 -17.68
N ILE A 318 -15.14 -26.02 -17.08
CA ILE A 318 -15.11 -27.27 -16.33
C ILE A 318 -15.29 -28.47 -17.25
N GLN A 319 -16.26 -28.46 -18.18
CA GLN A 319 -16.55 -29.60 -19.04
C GLN A 319 -15.69 -29.58 -20.30
N ASP A 320 -15.68 -28.47 -21.03
CA ASP A 320 -14.97 -28.37 -22.31
C ASP A 320 -13.46 -28.09 -22.14
N LYS A 321 -13.02 -27.85 -20.89
CA LYS A 321 -11.64 -27.48 -20.51
C LYS A 321 -11.07 -26.34 -21.35
N LYS A 322 -11.94 -25.41 -21.77
CA LYS A 322 -11.61 -24.30 -22.66
C LYS A 322 -12.10 -22.98 -22.08
N ARG A 323 -11.22 -21.98 -22.04
CA ARG A 323 -11.56 -20.63 -21.58
C ARG A 323 -12.13 -19.78 -22.71
N ILE A 324 -12.72 -18.64 -22.35
CA ILE A 324 -13.38 -17.69 -23.28
C ILE A 324 -12.45 -17.29 -24.43
N ASP A 325 -11.19 -17.03 -24.11
CA ASP A 325 -10.17 -16.61 -25.07
C ASP A 325 -9.38 -17.78 -25.69
N GLY A 326 -9.84 -19.02 -25.47
CA GLY A 326 -9.25 -20.25 -26.02
C GLY A 326 -8.05 -20.80 -25.25
N ARG A 327 -7.62 -20.15 -24.16
CA ARG A 327 -6.51 -20.63 -23.31
C ARG A 327 -6.87 -21.89 -22.52
N SER A 328 -5.83 -22.63 -22.14
CA SER A 328 -5.90 -23.65 -21.09
C SER A 328 -6.02 -23.00 -19.69
N SER A 329 -6.24 -23.82 -18.67
CA SER A 329 -6.30 -23.37 -17.28
C SER A 329 -4.97 -22.80 -16.76
N VAL A 330 -3.83 -23.14 -17.35
CA VAL A 330 -2.50 -22.72 -16.88
C VAL A 330 -1.89 -21.58 -17.71
N ASP A 331 -2.41 -21.35 -18.92
CA ASP A 331 -1.83 -20.39 -19.86
C ASP A 331 -1.99 -18.94 -19.38
N ILE A 332 -0.92 -18.17 -19.54
CA ILE A 332 -0.89 -16.73 -19.29
C ILE A 332 -1.12 -15.99 -20.60
N ARG A 333 -1.84 -14.86 -20.54
CA ARG A 333 -2.07 -14.03 -21.73
C ARG A 333 -0.75 -13.49 -22.28
N PRO A 334 -0.70 -13.13 -23.57
CA PRO A 334 0.47 -12.48 -24.15
C PRO A 334 0.89 -11.26 -23.32
N ILE A 335 2.18 -11.18 -23.01
CA ILE A 335 2.79 -10.08 -22.26
C ILE A 335 3.66 -9.27 -23.20
N SER A 336 3.50 -7.96 -23.18
CA SER A 336 4.44 -7.00 -23.76
C SER A 336 4.77 -5.92 -22.75
N SER A 337 6.02 -5.50 -22.71
CA SER A 337 6.46 -4.43 -21.83
C SER A 337 7.53 -3.56 -22.47
N GLU A 338 7.44 -2.27 -22.18
CA GLU A 338 8.38 -1.23 -22.60
C GLU A 338 8.80 -0.40 -21.39
N ALA A 339 10.07 0.02 -21.35
CA ALA A 339 10.63 0.89 -20.33
C ALA A 339 11.08 2.22 -20.96
N GLY A 340 11.05 3.32 -20.20
CA GLY A 340 11.47 4.64 -20.68
C GLY A 340 10.47 5.30 -21.65
N VAL A 341 9.18 4.96 -21.55
CA VAL A 341 8.11 5.44 -22.44
C VAL A 341 7.77 6.93 -22.28
N LEU A 342 8.01 7.52 -21.10
CA LEU A 342 7.77 8.94 -20.83
C LEU A 342 9.10 9.72 -20.79
N PRO A 343 9.34 10.68 -21.71
CA PRO A 343 10.63 11.34 -21.85
C PRO A 343 11.11 12.16 -20.65
N ARG A 344 10.20 12.59 -19.78
CA ARG A 344 10.48 13.48 -18.64
C ARG A 344 10.30 12.82 -17.27
N ALA A 345 9.70 11.63 -17.23
CA ALA A 345 9.60 10.90 -15.97
C ALA A 345 10.99 10.44 -15.54
N HIS A 346 11.22 10.27 -14.23
CA HIS A 346 12.51 9.77 -13.77
C HIS A 346 12.68 8.29 -14.11
N GLY A 347 11.58 7.54 -14.14
CA GLY A 347 11.46 6.23 -14.76
C GLY A 347 10.04 6.04 -15.27
N SER A 348 9.84 5.17 -16.25
CA SER A 348 8.50 4.86 -16.75
C SER A 348 8.45 3.48 -17.37
N ALA A 349 7.27 2.86 -17.32
CA ALA A 349 7.05 1.58 -17.97
C ALA A 349 5.61 1.45 -18.46
N LEU A 350 5.44 0.83 -19.63
CA LEU A 350 4.15 0.39 -20.13
C LEU A 350 4.14 -1.14 -20.05
N PHE A 351 3.30 -1.70 -19.19
CA PHE A 351 3.14 -3.14 -19.05
C PHE A 351 1.75 -3.55 -19.55
N SER A 352 1.71 -4.49 -20.49
CA SER A 352 0.49 -5.05 -21.06
C SER A 352 0.46 -6.56 -20.88
N ARG A 353 -0.68 -7.09 -20.42
CA ARG A 353 -0.97 -8.52 -20.33
C ARG A 353 -2.37 -8.77 -20.89
N GLY A 354 -2.43 -9.31 -22.10
CA GLY A 354 -3.65 -9.35 -22.90
C GLY A 354 -4.27 -7.97 -23.05
N GLU A 355 -5.55 -7.83 -22.70
CA GLU A 355 -6.28 -6.55 -22.74
C GLU A 355 -6.16 -5.72 -21.43
N THR A 356 -5.23 -6.07 -20.53
CA THR A 356 -4.94 -5.29 -19.32
C THR A 356 -3.64 -4.53 -19.49
N GLN A 357 -3.66 -3.21 -19.37
CA GLN A 357 -2.52 -2.34 -19.63
C GLN A 357 -2.37 -1.29 -18.51
N ALA A 358 -1.16 -1.16 -17.98
CA ALA A 358 -0.79 -0.20 -16.95
C ALA A 358 0.41 0.62 -17.41
N LEU A 359 0.26 1.94 -17.38
CA LEU A 359 1.35 2.90 -17.53
C LEU A 359 1.81 3.30 -16.13
N ALA A 360 3.04 2.96 -15.77
CA ALA A 360 3.68 3.36 -14.53
C ALA A 360 4.66 4.51 -14.78
N ALA A 361 4.61 5.52 -13.92
CA ALA A 361 5.54 6.65 -13.93
C ALA A 361 6.16 6.84 -12.53
N LEU A 362 7.48 6.96 -12.50
CA LEU A 362 8.28 7.16 -11.30
C LEU A 362 8.71 8.61 -11.19
N THR A 363 8.63 9.13 -9.97
CA THR A 363 9.22 10.38 -9.54
C THR A 363 10.07 10.12 -8.30
N LEU A 364 11.27 10.70 -8.30
CA LEU A 364 12.23 10.67 -7.20
C LEU A 364 12.23 12.06 -6.56
N GLY A 365 12.09 12.10 -5.25
CA GLY A 365 12.05 13.30 -4.43
C GLY A 365 13.02 13.23 -3.27
N THR A 366 13.02 14.29 -2.47
CA THR A 366 13.86 14.44 -1.27
C THR A 366 13.10 14.05 0.00
N SER A 367 13.72 14.18 1.17
CA SER A 367 13.06 14.01 2.49
C SER A 367 11.84 14.93 2.65
N ALA A 368 11.84 16.11 2.01
CA ALA A 368 10.71 17.04 2.04
C ALA A 368 9.45 16.50 1.33
N ASP A 369 9.61 15.52 0.43
CA ASP A 369 8.51 14.90 -0.32
C ASP A 369 7.91 13.68 0.40
N GLU A 370 8.46 13.29 1.54
CA GLU A 370 7.98 12.15 2.34
C GLU A 370 6.54 12.39 2.82
N GLN A 371 5.74 11.33 2.77
CA GLN A 371 4.37 11.42 3.24
C GLN A 371 4.31 11.14 4.74
N ARG A 372 3.95 12.16 5.52
CA ARG A 372 3.61 12.04 6.93
C ARG A 372 2.14 11.66 7.10
N MET A 373 1.89 10.51 7.70
CA MET A 373 0.55 10.02 8.02
C MET A 373 0.34 10.06 9.53
N ASP A 374 -0.62 10.88 9.97
CA ASP A 374 -1.01 10.97 11.38
C ASP A 374 -2.15 9.98 11.65
N TYR A 375 -1.80 8.80 12.16
CA TYR A 375 -2.78 7.81 12.63
C TYR A 375 -2.99 7.91 14.14
N VAL A 376 -4.12 7.37 14.59
CA VAL A 376 -4.41 7.28 16.02
C VAL A 376 -3.33 6.48 16.75
N GLY A 377 -2.83 5.39 16.15
CA GLY A 377 -1.75 4.57 16.70
C GLY A 377 -0.35 5.22 16.72
N GLY A 378 -0.12 6.30 15.97
CA GLY A 378 1.20 6.91 15.81
C GLY A 378 1.38 7.62 14.47
N GLU A 379 2.45 8.38 14.34
CA GLU A 379 2.86 8.96 13.05
C GLU A 379 3.63 7.91 12.24
N GLU A 380 3.29 7.75 10.97
CA GLU A 380 4.04 6.95 10.00
C GLU A 380 4.63 7.88 8.94
N ILE A 381 5.94 7.78 8.70
CA ILE A 381 6.61 8.48 7.61
C ILE A 381 6.84 7.48 6.48
N ARG A 382 6.37 7.81 5.28
CA ARG A 382 6.51 6.96 4.10
C ARG A 382 7.41 7.61 3.07
N THR A 383 8.49 6.91 2.77
CA THR A 383 9.42 7.22 1.68
C THR A 383 9.00 6.58 0.36
N PHE A 384 8.17 5.53 0.38
CA PHE A 384 7.62 4.90 -0.82
C PHE A 384 6.12 5.08 -0.95
N LEU A 385 5.73 5.77 -2.01
CA LEU A 385 4.36 6.13 -2.35
C LEU A 385 3.94 5.42 -3.65
N LEU A 386 2.80 4.75 -3.63
CA LEU A 386 2.21 4.17 -4.83
C LEU A 386 0.76 4.61 -4.95
N HIS A 387 0.47 5.36 -6.01
CA HIS A 387 -0.87 5.78 -6.36
C HIS A 387 -1.38 4.98 -7.55
N TYR A 388 -2.62 4.54 -7.46
CA TYR A 388 -3.27 3.72 -8.47
C TYR A 388 -4.52 4.46 -8.96
N ASN A 389 -4.63 4.63 -10.28
CA ASN A 389 -5.72 5.32 -10.92
C ASN A 389 -6.43 4.40 -11.92
N PHE A 390 -7.75 4.36 -11.83
CA PHE A 390 -8.61 3.52 -12.69
C PHE A 390 -9.62 4.41 -13.44
N PRO A 391 -9.16 5.11 -14.50
CA PRO A 391 -10.04 6.00 -15.24
C PRO A 391 -11.13 5.22 -15.99
N PRO A 392 -12.33 5.80 -16.21
CA PRO A 392 -13.47 5.08 -16.75
C PRO A 392 -13.26 4.60 -18.20
N PHE A 393 -12.43 5.29 -18.99
CA PHE A 393 -12.08 4.84 -20.35
C PHE A 393 -11.36 3.49 -20.36
N SER A 394 -10.70 3.09 -19.26
CA SER A 394 -9.98 1.81 -19.16
C SER A 394 -10.88 0.58 -19.29
N VAL A 395 -12.18 0.77 -19.09
CA VAL A 395 -13.22 -0.25 -19.29
C VAL A 395 -14.23 0.14 -20.37
N GLY A 396 -13.97 1.21 -21.13
CA GLY A 396 -14.86 1.71 -22.17
C GLY A 396 -16.11 2.45 -21.66
N GLU A 397 -16.09 2.97 -20.44
CA GLU A 397 -17.22 3.68 -19.84
C GLU A 397 -17.00 5.20 -19.79
N ALA A 398 -18.11 5.95 -19.68
CA ALA A 398 -18.10 7.40 -19.45
C ALA A 398 -18.66 7.71 -18.05
N LYS A 399 -17.82 8.25 -17.17
CA LYS A 399 -18.18 8.66 -15.80
C LYS A 399 -17.46 9.95 -15.41
N MET A 400 -18.04 10.71 -14.48
CA MET A 400 -17.39 11.91 -13.94
C MET A 400 -16.15 11.53 -13.13
N LEU A 401 -15.02 12.18 -13.43
CA LEU A 401 -13.78 11.99 -12.66
C LEU A 401 -13.95 12.59 -11.26
N ARG A 402 -13.71 11.77 -10.24
CA ARG A 402 -13.73 12.14 -8.82
C ARG A 402 -12.40 11.74 -8.18
N SER A 403 -12.23 12.06 -6.90
CA SER A 403 -11.11 11.53 -6.11
C SER A 403 -11.10 9.99 -6.11
N PRO A 404 -9.93 9.35 -5.94
CA PRO A 404 -9.80 7.90 -5.90
C PRO A 404 -10.79 7.26 -4.92
N GLY A 405 -11.47 6.21 -5.36
CA GLY A 405 -12.40 5.46 -4.54
C GLY A 405 -11.70 4.43 -3.65
N ARG A 406 -12.51 3.67 -2.90
CA ARG A 406 -12.02 2.63 -1.99
C ARG A 406 -11.25 1.54 -2.75
N ARG A 407 -11.68 1.19 -3.97
CA ARG A 407 -11.05 0.12 -4.76
C ARG A 407 -9.66 0.51 -5.24
N GLU A 408 -9.51 1.73 -5.73
CA GLU A 408 -8.26 2.29 -6.21
C GLU A 408 -7.23 2.35 -5.07
N ILE A 409 -7.63 2.82 -3.90
CA ILE A 409 -6.78 2.85 -2.70
C ILE A 409 -6.38 1.43 -2.28
N GLY A 410 -7.32 0.48 -2.27
CA GLY A 410 -7.03 -0.91 -1.95
C GLY A 410 -6.07 -1.59 -2.92
N HIS A 411 -6.24 -1.37 -4.23
CA HIS A 411 -5.33 -1.90 -5.25
C HIS A 411 -3.93 -1.27 -5.17
N GLY A 412 -3.85 0.05 -4.94
CA GLY A 412 -2.60 0.75 -4.73
C GLY A 412 -1.85 0.24 -3.50
N ALA A 413 -2.56 0.05 -2.37
CA ALA A 413 -1.98 -0.51 -1.16
C ALA A 413 -1.44 -1.94 -1.38
N LEU A 414 -2.18 -2.82 -2.06
CA LEU A 414 -1.71 -4.17 -2.39
C LEU A 414 -0.44 -4.14 -3.25
N ALA A 415 -0.42 -3.29 -4.29
CA ALA A 415 0.76 -3.17 -5.16
C ALA A 415 1.96 -2.56 -4.41
N ARG A 416 1.72 -1.62 -3.48
CA ARG A 416 2.76 -1.05 -2.62
C ARG A 416 3.38 -2.14 -1.74
N LYS A 417 2.55 -2.90 -1.01
CA LYS A 417 2.98 -4.02 -0.16
C LYS A 417 3.81 -5.04 -0.95
N ALA A 418 3.46 -5.29 -2.21
CA ALA A 418 4.20 -6.22 -3.08
C ALA A 418 5.62 -5.75 -3.43
N LEU A 419 5.84 -4.44 -3.58
CA LEU A 419 7.12 -3.87 -4.03
C LEU A 419 8.04 -3.47 -2.87
N VAL A 420 7.51 -3.11 -1.70
CA VAL A 420 8.31 -2.71 -0.53
C VAL A 420 9.44 -3.69 -0.19
N PRO A 421 9.24 -5.02 -0.17
CA PRO A 421 10.30 -5.96 0.23
C PRO A 421 11.58 -5.92 -0.63
N VAL A 422 11.45 -5.51 -1.90
CA VAL A 422 12.57 -5.45 -2.84
C VAL A 422 13.21 -4.07 -2.96
N LEU A 423 12.68 -3.06 -2.27
CA LEU A 423 13.27 -1.73 -2.27
C LEU A 423 14.63 -1.72 -1.52
N PRO A 424 15.56 -0.86 -1.96
CA PRO A 424 16.82 -0.62 -1.25
C PRO A 424 16.57 0.04 0.11
N SER A 425 17.59 0.02 0.99
CA SER A 425 17.50 0.79 2.24
C SER A 425 17.62 2.30 1.96
N PRO A 426 17.12 3.16 2.87
CA PRO A 426 17.33 4.60 2.76
C PRO A 426 18.81 5.02 2.74
N GLU A 427 19.73 4.22 3.31
CA GLU A 427 21.16 4.51 3.24
C GLU A 427 21.74 4.23 1.84
N GLU A 428 21.25 3.18 1.16
CA GLU A 428 21.69 2.82 -0.18
C GLU A 428 21.07 3.74 -1.25
N PHE A 429 19.81 4.13 -1.06
CA PHE A 429 19.08 4.96 -2.01
C PHE A 429 18.25 6.01 -1.25
N PRO A 430 18.83 7.18 -0.92
CA PRO A 430 18.23 8.18 -0.03
C PRO A 430 17.19 9.04 -0.73
N TYR A 431 16.21 8.41 -1.38
CA TYR A 431 15.19 9.06 -2.18
C TYR A 431 13.79 8.72 -1.69
N THR A 432 12.92 9.72 -1.70
CA THR A 432 11.48 9.48 -1.70
C THR A 432 11.07 9.00 -3.07
N ILE A 433 10.42 7.83 -3.14
CA ILE A 433 10.02 7.16 -4.37
C ILE A 433 8.50 7.29 -4.50
N ARG A 434 8.02 7.89 -5.59
CA ARG A 434 6.60 7.94 -5.93
C ARG A 434 6.34 7.27 -7.26
N ILE A 435 5.49 6.24 -7.25
CA ILE A 435 4.94 5.62 -8.45
C ILE A 435 3.49 6.04 -8.62
N VAL A 436 3.11 6.40 -9.83
CA VAL A 436 1.70 6.48 -10.26
C VAL A 436 1.48 5.43 -11.32
N SER A 437 0.46 4.61 -11.13
CA SER A 437 -0.01 3.66 -12.13
C SER A 437 -1.35 4.09 -12.69
N GLU A 438 -1.35 4.43 -13.98
CA GLU A 438 -2.53 4.75 -14.76
C GLU A 438 -2.96 3.48 -15.52
N ILE A 439 -4.16 2.98 -15.21
CA ILE A 439 -4.70 1.85 -15.95
C ILE A 439 -5.30 2.35 -17.27
N LEU A 440 -4.71 1.92 -18.38
CA LEU A 440 -5.11 2.34 -19.72
C LEU A 440 -6.18 1.42 -20.33
N SER A 441 -6.15 0.14 -19.95
CA SER A 441 -7.12 -0.88 -20.35
C SER A 441 -7.23 -1.95 -19.26
N SER A 442 -8.41 -2.50 -19.02
CA SER A 442 -8.61 -3.55 -18.02
C SER A 442 -9.56 -4.65 -18.50
N ASN A 443 -9.04 -5.87 -18.55
CA ASN A 443 -9.81 -7.09 -18.73
C ASN A 443 -9.22 -8.22 -17.87
N GLY A 444 -9.03 -7.95 -16.59
CA GLY A 444 -8.29 -8.80 -15.67
C GLY A 444 -7.42 -7.96 -14.76
N SER A 445 -6.78 -8.61 -13.80
CA SER A 445 -6.18 -7.94 -12.64
C SER A 445 -5.15 -6.87 -13.01
N SER A 446 -5.63 -5.63 -13.00
CA SER A 446 -4.84 -4.42 -13.24
C SER A 446 -3.98 -4.05 -12.03
N SER A 447 -4.34 -4.48 -10.81
CA SER A 447 -3.46 -4.35 -9.64
C SER A 447 -2.17 -5.15 -9.81
N MET A 448 -2.24 -6.36 -10.39
CA MET A 448 -1.05 -7.15 -10.71
C MET A 448 -0.25 -6.56 -11.87
N ALA A 449 -0.92 -5.96 -12.86
CA ALA A 449 -0.25 -5.20 -13.91
C ALA A 449 0.50 -3.98 -13.34
N THR A 450 -0.05 -3.32 -12.32
CA THR A 450 0.64 -2.24 -11.60
C THR A 450 1.89 -2.71 -10.87
N VAL A 451 1.90 -3.91 -10.28
CA VAL A 451 3.12 -4.47 -9.68
C VAL A 451 4.20 -4.68 -10.74
N CYS A 452 3.85 -5.34 -11.85
CA CYS A 452 4.78 -5.62 -12.93
C CYS A 452 5.28 -4.34 -13.64
N GLY A 453 4.40 -3.37 -13.89
CA GLY A 453 4.79 -2.07 -14.42
C GLY A 453 5.59 -1.24 -13.41
N GLY A 454 5.24 -1.34 -12.13
CA GLY A 454 5.93 -0.66 -11.04
C GLY A 454 7.39 -1.11 -10.89
N ILE A 455 7.66 -2.42 -10.92
CA ILE A 455 9.04 -2.92 -10.85
C ILE A 455 9.87 -2.49 -12.06
N LEU A 456 9.32 -2.58 -13.28
CA LEU A 456 9.98 -2.09 -14.50
C LEU A 456 10.27 -0.60 -14.41
N CYS A 457 9.33 0.17 -13.86
CA CYS A 457 9.45 1.61 -13.70
C CYS A 457 10.52 2.00 -12.66
N LEU A 458 10.65 1.23 -11.57
CA LEU A 458 11.74 1.38 -10.59
C LEU A 458 13.11 1.10 -11.24
N MET A 459 13.22 -0.02 -11.95
CA MET A 459 14.46 -0.42 -12.64
C MET A 459 14.85 0.58 -13.72
N ASP A 460 13.89 1.06 -14.51
CA ASP A 460 14.11 2.08 -15.55
C ASP A 460 14.60 3.41 -14.96
N GLY A 461 14.11 3.77 -13.77
CA GLY A 461 14.55 4.98 -13.08
C GLY A 461 15.85 4.87 -12.29
N GLY A 462 16.55 3.73 -12.38
CA GLY A 462 17.83 3.51 -11.71
C GLY A 462 17.72 3.21 -10.22
N VAL A 463 16.53 2.82 -9.73
CA VAL A 463 16.38 2.38 -8.32
C VAL A 463 17.03 1.00 -8.18
N PRO A 464 17.98 0.81 -7.25
CA PRO A 464 18.67 -0.47 -7.05
C PRO A 464 17.78 -1.48 -6.31
N VAL A 465 16.76 -1.98 -7.01
CA VAL A 465 15.87 -3.03 -6.46
C VAL A 465 16.61 -4.36 -6.33
N LYS A 466 16.31 -5.11 -5.25
CA LYS A 466 16.98 -6.38 -4.93
C LYS A 466 16.67 -7.50 -5.92
N ASP A 467 15.45 -7.52 -6.45
CA ASP A 467 14.96 -8.55 -7.37
C ASP A 467 13.71 -8.07 -8.13
N ILE A 468 13.31 -8.81 -9.16
CA ILE A 468 12.10 -8.56 -9.94
C ILE A 468 10.89 -9.17 -9.24
N VAL A 469 9.87 -8.35 -8.96
CA VAL A 469 8.58 -8.79 -8.44
C VAL A 469 7.56 -8.89 -9.56
N ALA A 470 6.89 -10.03 -9.68
CA ALA A 470 5.73 -10.17 -10.55
C ALA A 470 4.46 -10.45 -9.75
N GLY A 471 3.33 -10.01 -10.30
CA GLY A 471 1.99 -10.31 -9.78
C GLY A 471 1.17 -11.17 -10.75
N ILE A 472 0.46 -12.16 -10.24
CA ILE A 472 -0.53 -12.94 -11.01
C ILE A 472 -1.87 -12.97 -10.28
N ALA A 473 -2.94 -12.94 -11.06
CA ALA A 473 -4.28 -13.18 -10.55
C ALA A 473 -4.74 -14.57 -10.97
N MET A 474 -5.32 -15.27 -10.02
CA MET A 474 -5.68 -16.66 -10.11
C MET A 474 -7.15 -16.79 -9.77
N GLY A 475 -7.81 -17.76 -10.38
CA GLY A 475 -9.19 -18.11 -10.07
C GLY A 475 -9.33 -19.58 -9.75
N LEU A 476 -10.44 -19.95 -9.16
CA LEU A 476 -10.84 -21.33 -9.00
C LEU A 476 -12.33 -21.45 -9.26
N LEU A 477 -12.69 -22.50 -10.00
CA LEU A 477 -14.07 -22.93 -10.17
C LEU A 477 -14.24 -24.34 -9.59
N LYS A 478 -15.36 -24.56 -8.92
CA LYS A 478 -15.74 -25.84 -8.30
C LYS A 478 -17.17 -26.21 -8.69
N GLU A 479 -17.34 -27.41 -9.23
CA GLU A 479 -18.65 -28.00 -9.50
C GLU A 479 -18.67 -29.41 -8.92
N GLY A 480 -19.44 -29.60 -7.83
CA GLY A 480 -19.37 -30.84 -7.05
C GLY A 480 -17.95 -31.09 -6.53
N ASN A 481 -17.33 -32.18 -7.02
CA ASN A 481 -15.96 -32.56 -6.67
C ASN A 481 -14.92 -32.12 -7.72
N GLU A 482 -15.34 -31.63 -8.89
CA GLU A 482 -14.42 -31.15 -9.91
C GLU A 482 -13.93 -29.74 -9.57
N ILE A 483 -12.62 -29.53 -9.70
CA ILE A 483 -11.95 -28.27 -9.41
C ILE A 483 -11.04 -27.91 -10.57
N VAL A 484 -11.15 -26.67 -11.03
CA VAL A 484 -10.27 -26.09 -12.06
C VAL A 484 -9.66 -24.81 -11.51
N ILE A 485 -8.33 -24.77 -11.43
CA ILE A 485 -7.54 -23.59 -11.05
C ILE A 485 -7.13 -22.85 -12.32
N LEU A 486 -7.43 -21.56 -12.39
CA LEU A 486 -7.16 -20.70 -13.55
C LEU A 486 -6.00 -19.76 -13.29
N SER A 487 -5.01 -19.77 -14.17
CA SER A 487 -3.93 -18.77 -14.23
C SER A 487 -4.36 -17.54 -15.02
N ASP A 488 -4.02 -16.36 -14.51
CA ASP A 488 -4.20 -15.08 -15.19
C ASP A 488 -5.66 -14.86 -15.67
N ILE A 489 -6.56 -14.73 -14.69
CA ILE A 489 -8.01 -14.64 -14.93
C ILE A 489 -8.44 -13.34 -15.63
N LEU A 490 -9.48 -13.48 -16.46
CA LEU A 490 -10.24 -12.39 -17.07
C LEU A 490 -11.29 -11.83 -16.09
N GLY A 491 -11.84 -10.65 -16.41
CA GLY A 491 -12.91 -10.06 -15.59
C GLY A 491 -14.17 -10.93 -15.52
N ASP A 492 -14.52 -11.58 -16.63
CA ASP A 492 -15.68 -12.49 -16.70
C ASP A 492 -15.48 -13.74 -15.83
N GLU A 493 -14.24 -14.26 -15.78
CA GLU A 493 -13.88 -15.44 -14.99
C GLU A 493 -13.80 -15.15 -13.50
N ASP A 494 -13.42 -13.94 -13.10
CA ASP A 494 -13.48 -13.45 -11.71
C ASP A 494 -14.93 -13.35 -11.22
N HIS A 495 -15.81 -12.83 -12.07
CA HIS A 495 -17.23 -12.67 -11.74
C HIS A 495 -17.93 -14.02 -11.50
N ALA A 496 -17.68 -15.02 -12.36
CA ALA A 496 -18.25 -16.35 -12.24
C ALA A 496 -17.45 -17.32 -11.34
N GLY A 497 -16.24 -16.93 -10.95
CA GLY A 497 -15.32 -17.74 -10.17
C GLY A 497 -15.72 -17.85 -8.70
N ASP A 498 -15.40 -19.00 -8.11
CA ASP A 498 -15.72 -19.37 -6.74
C ASP A 498 -14.68 -18.87 -5.73
N MET A 499 -13.46 -18.64 -6.19
CA MET A 499 -12.39 -17.99 -5.45
C MET A 499 -11.52 -17.20 -6.43
N ASP A 500 -11.15 -16.00 -6.01
CA ASP A 500 -10.21 -15.16 -6.73
C ASP A 500 -9.07 -14.73 -5.80
N PHE A 501 -7.85 -14.93 -6.25
CA PHE A 501 -6.68 -14.56 -5.46
C PHE A 501 -5.56 -13.97 -6.30
N LYS A 502 -4.78 -13.14 -5.63
CA LYS A 502 -3.69 -12.36 -6.21
C LYS A 502 -2.45 -12.71 -5.41
N VAL A 503 -1.39 -13.11 -6.12
CA VAL A 503 -0.11 -13.44 -5.51
C VAL A 503 0.97 -12.62 -6.18
N CYS A 504 1.77 -11.94 -5.38
CA CYS A 504 2.95 -11.21 -5.80
C CYS A 504 4.18 -11.84 -5.18
N GLY A 505 5.30 -11.82 -5.89
CA GLY A 505 6.54 -12.32 -5.34
C GLY A 505 7.70 -12.27 -6.31
N THR A 506 8.87 -12.57 -5.78
CA THR A 506 10.12 -12.79 -6.52
C THR A 506 10.28 -14.28 -6.82
N GLU A 507 11.44 -14.67 -7.34
CA GLU A 507 11.83 -16.08 -7.49
C GLU A 507 12.00 -16.77 -6.12
N LYS A 508 12.32 -16.02 -5.07
CA LYS A 508 12.55 -16.57 -3.72
C LYS A 508 11.25 -16.88 -2.99
N GLY A 509 10.24 -16.03 -3.13
CA GLY A 509 8.97 -16.25 -2.44
C GLY A 509 7.96 -15.12 -2.62
N VAL A 510 6.88 -15.20 -1.84
CA VAL A 510 5.75 -14.28 -1.85
C VAL A 510 6.11 -12.97 -1.15
N THR A 511 5.74 -11.85 -1.76
CA THR A 511 5.88 -10.50 -1.18
C THR A 511 4.55 -9.91 -0.73
N ALA A 512 3.46 -10.24 -1.42
CA ALA A 512 2.12 -9.86 -1.01
C ALA A 512 1.09 -10.85 -1.55
N MET A 513 -0.03 -10.98 -0.85
CA MET A 513 -1.11 -11.86 -1.26
C MET A 513 -2.45 -11.33 -0.80
N GLN A 514 -3.47 -11.58 -1.60
CA GLN A 514 -4.85 -11.27 -1.31
C GLN A 514 -5.75 -12.38 -1.84
N MET A 515 -6.65 -12.93 -1.02
CA MET A 515 -7.60 -13.98 -1.40
C MET A 515 -9.01 -13.59 -0.99
N ASP A 516 -9.96 -13.82 -1.88
CA ASP A 516 -11.40 -13.73 -1.65
C ASP A 516 -12.03 -15.08 -2.00
N ILE A 517 -12.74 -15.70 -1.05
CA ILE A 517 -13.32 -17.03 -1.19
C ILE A 517 -14.84 -16.91 -1.05
N LYS A 518 -15.56 -17.45 -2.03
CA LYS A 518 -17.03 -17.41 -2.11
C LYS A 518 -17.67 -18.79 -1.90
N ILE A 519 -16.86 -19.84 -1.71
CA ILE A 519 -17.31 -21.23 -1.60
C ILE A 519 -16.79 -21.94 -0.36
N ASP A 520 -17.46 -23.03 -0.04
CA ASP A 520 -17.10 -23.91 1.05
C ASP A 520 -16.22 -25.09 0.58
N GLY A 521 -15.48 -25.67 1.53
CA GLY A 521 -14.66 -26.86 1.31
C GLY A 521 -13.41 -26.60 0.47
N LEU A 522 -12.71 -25.50 0.72
CA LEU A 522 -11.37 -25.25 0.21
C LEU A 522 -10.34 -25.92 1.12
N THR A 523 -9.76 -27.04 0.66
CA THR A 523 -8.80 -27.83 1.43
C THR A 523 -7.37 -27.30 1.32
N GLU A 524 -6.52 -27.71 2.26
CA GLU A 524 -5.07 -27.42 2.25
C GLU A 524 -4.42 -27.86 0.93
N ASP A 525 -4.76 -29.05 0.43
CA ASP A 525 -4.21 -29.58 -0.82
C ASP A 525 -4.57 -28.71 -2.04
N ILE A 526 -5.79 -28.17 -2.06
CA ILE A 526 -6.24 -27.27 -3.14
C ILE A 526 -5.45 -25.96 -3.07
N LEU A 527 -5.26 -25.41 -1.86
CA LEU A 527 -4.45 -24.20 -1.65
C LEU A 527 -3.00 -24.40 -2.11
N ARG A 528 -2.35 -25.51 -1.75
CA ARG A 528 -0.98 -25.83 -2.18
C ARG A 528 -0.87 -25.92 -3.70
N LYS A 529 -1.79 -26.63 -4.35
CA LYS A 529 -1.84 -26.71 -5.83
C LYS A 529 -2.04 -25.34 -6.47
N ALA A 530 -2.95 -24.53 -5.92
CA ALA A 530 -3.26 -23.21 -6.44
C ALA A 530 -2.07 -22.24 -6.33
N LEU A 531 -1.35 -22.26 -5.20
CA LEU A 531 -0.15 -21.45 -5.00
C LEU A 531 1.04 -21.94 -5.84
N ALA A 532 1.19 -23.25 -6.04
CA ALA A 532 2.22 -23.81 -6.92
C ALA A 532 2.00 -23.36 -8.38
N GLN A 533 0.78 -23.45 -8.89
CA GLN A 533 0.42 -22.95 -10.23
C GLN A 533 0.61 -21.42 -10.32
N ALA A 534 0.28 -20.68 -9.25
CA ALA A 534 0.55 -19.24 -9.19
C ALA A 534 2.05 -18.93 -9.24
N ARG A 535 2.89 -19.74 -8.59
CA ARG A 535 4.36 -19.60 -8.62
C ARG A 535 4.89 -19.78 -10.03
N GLU A 536 4.52 -20.86 -10.71
CA GLU A 536 4.91 -21.10 -12.11
C GLU A 536 4.54 -19.92 -13.00
N GLY A 537 3.31 -19.41 -12.81
CA GLY A 537 2.86 -18.27 -13.56
C GLY A 537 3.63 -16.97 -13.28
N ARG A 538 3.99 -16.71 -12.01
CA ARG A 538 4.87 -15.58 -11.67
C ARG A 538 6.25 -15.73 -12.29
N MET A 539 6.84 -16.93 -12.31
CA MET A 539 8.16 -17.15 -12.91
C MET A 539 8.15 -16.84 -14.41
N HIS A 540 7.07 -17.23 -15.12
CA HIS A 540 6.88 -16.86 -16.51
C HIS A 540 6.83 -15.34 -16.71
N ILE A 541 6.08 -14.63 -15.87
CA ILE A 541 5.96 -13.16 -15.95
C ILE A 541 7.30 -12.47 -15.62
N ILE A 542 8.03 -12.94 -14.61
CA ILE A 542 9.38 -12.44 -14.28
C ILE A 542 10.31 -12.61 -15.49
N GLY A 543 10.27 -13.77 -16.15
CA GLY A 543 11.03 -14.01 -17.38
C GLY A 543 10.72 -12.97 -18.46
N LYS A 544 9.44 -12.66 -18.69
CA LYS A 544 9.01 -11.64 -19.66
C LYS A 544 9.45 -10.22 -19.28
N ILE A 545 9.40 -9.87 -18.00
CA ILE A 545 9.91 -8.59 -17.51
C ILE A 545 11.43 -8.48 -17.73
N ARG A 546 12.16 -9.56 -17.46
CA ARG A 546 13.62 -9.65 -17.62
C ARG A 546 14.05 -9.54 -19.09
N GLU A 547 13.22 -10.00 -20.04
CA GLU A 547 13.43 -9.78 -21.48
C GLU A 547 13.36 -8.28 -21.85
N THR A 548 12.52 -7.48 -21.17
CA THR A 548 12.44 -6.02 -21.39
C THR A 548 13.58 -5.27 -20.71
N LEU A 549 13.85 -5.55 -19.44
CA LEU A 549 14.92 -4.91 -18.67
C LEU A 549 15.43 -5.88 -17.60
N ALA A 550 16.65 -6.39 -17.80
CA ALA A 550 17.20 -7.46 -16.96
C ALA A 550 17.71 -6.99 -15.59
N ALA A 551 18.13 -5.73 -15.48
CA ALA A 551 18.66 -5.11 -14.27
C ALA A 551 18.30 -3.62 -14.23
N PRO A 552 18.29 -2.97 -13.06
CA PRO A 552 18.16 -1.52 -12.96
C PRO A 552 19.17 -0.79 -13.84
N ARG A 553 18.81 0.39 -14.35
CA ARG A 553 19.76 1.26 -15.02
C ARG A 553 20.88 1.66 -14.04
N GLY A 554 22.10 1.79 -14.55
CA GLY A 554 23.28 2.08 -13.71
C GLY A 554 23.33 3.50 -13.15
N ASP A 555 22.48 4.40 -13.62
CA ASP A 555 22.38 5.78 -13.12
C ASP A 555 20.91 6.22 -13.17
N ILE A 556 20.56 7.19 -12.33
CA ILE A 556 19.23 7.79 -12.28
C ILE A 556 19.03 8.77 -13.45
N SER A 557 17.78 9.10 -13.75
CA SER A 557 17.44 10.06 -14.81
C SER A 557 18.13 11.41 -14.60
N GLN A 558 18.58 12.05 -15.69
CA GLN A 558 19.13 13.41 -15.67
C GLN A 558 18.15 14.48 -15.13
N TYR A 559 16.85 14.18 -15.15
CA TYR A 559 15.82 15.07 -14.61
C TYR A 559 15.56 14.83 -13.12
N ALA A 560 16.05 13.70 -12.58
CA ALA A 560 15.94 13.42 -11.17
C ALA A 560 16.94 14.29 -10.37
N PRO A 561 16.56 14.75 -9.17
CA PRO A 561 17.50 15.43 -8.29
C PRO A 561 18.62 14.46 -7.93
N ARG A 562 19.88 14.86 -8.11
CA ARG A 562 21.02 14.13 -7.53
C ARG A 562 21.19 14.57 -6.09
N ILE A 563 21.22 13.58 -5.19
CA ILE A 563 21.46 13.79 -3.77
C ILE A 563 22.93 13.53 -3.48
N THR A 564 23.61 14.51 -2.92
CA THR A 564 24.98 14.41 -2.45
C THR A 564 25.00 14.60 -0.94
N THR A 565 25.46 13.58 -0.23
CA THR A 565 25.57 13.61 1.23
C THR A 565 26.99 14.00 1.64
N VAL A 566 27.08 14.97 2.56
CA VAL A 566 28.33 15.43 3.17
C VAL A 566 28.22 15.23 4.68
N LYS A 567 29.14 14.48 5.27
CA LYS A 567 29.23 14.34 6.73
C LYS A 567 30.07 15.49 7.29
N VAL A 568 29.52 16.23 8.23
CA VAL A 568 30.20 17.27 9.02
C VAL A 568 30.28 16.82 10.48
N LYS A 569 31.15 17.44 11.29
CA LYS A 569 31.19 17.13 12.72
C LYS A 569 29.93 17.66 13.42
N GLU A 570 29.42 16.93 14.42
CA GLU A 570 28.19 17.28 15.14
C GLU A 570 28.23 18.69 15.76
N ASP A 571 29.40 19.11 16.26
CA ASP A 571 29.62 20.44 16.83
C ASP A 571 29.58 21.57 15.77
N GLN A 572 29.81 21.25 14.50
CA GLN A 572 29.79 22.18 13.38
C GLN A 572 28.42 22.30 12.68
N VAL A 573 27.43 21.47 13.03
CA VAL A 573 26.06 21.55 12.49
C VAL A 573 25.48 22.96 12.66
N ARG A 574 25.69 23.57 13.83
CA ARG A 574 25.25 24.95 14.11
C ARG A 574 25.90 25.98 13.19
N THR A 575 27.14 25.76 12.78
CA THR A 575 27.87 26.64 11.86
C THR A 575 27.32 26.53 10.44
N VAL A 576 26.98 25.31 10.00
CA VAL A 576 26.34 25.07 8.70
C VAL A 576 24.96 25.74 8.63
N ILE A 577 24.14 25.58 9.66
CA ILE A 577 22.80 26.20 9.73
C ILE A 577 22.91 27.73 9.82
N GLY A 578 23.83 28.23 10.66
CA GLY A 578 23.97 29.64 10.99
C GLY A 578 22.82 30.17 11.86
N SER A 579 22.97 31.38 12.41
CA SER A 579 21.95 31.99 13.26
C SER A 579 20.60 32.12 12.54
N GLY A 580 19.57 31.40 13.00
CA GLY A 580 18.23 31.41 12.41
C GLY A 580 18.14 30.80 11.00
N GLY A 581 19.09 29.92 10.62
CA GLY A 581 19.14 29.28 9.31
C GLY A 581 19.71 30.17 8.18
N LYS A 582 20.40 31.26 8.54
CA LYS A 582 20.90 32.25 7.57
C LYS A 582 21.84 31.64 6.53
N ASN A 583 22.78 30.80 6.95
CA ASN A 583 23.80 30.24 6.05
C ASN A 583 23.17 29.27 5.06
N ILE A 584 22.30 28.36 5.51
CA ILE A 584 21.57 27.45 4.62
C ILE A 584 20.69 28.24 3.64
N ARG A 585 19.93 29.23 4.11
CA ARG A 585 19.10 30.07 3.21
C ARG A 585 19.93 30.80 2.17
N GLN A 586 21.13 31.26 2.52
CA GLN A 586 22.05 31.90 1.58
C GLN A 586 22.53 30.90 0.53
N ILE A 587 23.00 29.71 0.93
CA ILE A 587 23.44 28.67 -0.01
C ILE A 587 22.30 28.28 -0.95
N ILE A 588 21.11 28.03 -0.41
CA ILE A 588 19.90 27.72 -1.20
C ILE A 588 19.59 28.85 -2.18
N SER A 589 19.66 30.12 -1.74
CA SER A 589 19.37 31.27 -2.60
C SER A 589 20.41 31.46 -3.72
N GLU A 590 21.69 31.17 -3.47
CA GLU A 590 22.78 31.34 -4.44
C GLU A 590 22.88 30.18 -5.44
N THR A 591 22.56 28.96 -4.99
CA THR A 591 22.77 27.74 -5.77
C THR A 591 21.47 27.14 -6.31
N GLY A 592 20.33 27.46 -5.72
CA GLY A 592 19.02 26.89 -6.09
C GLY A 592 18.83 25.43 -5.64
N VAL A 593 19.73 24.88 -4.84
CA VAL A 593 19.65 23.49 -4.35
C VAL A 593 18.72 23.38 -3.15
N THR A 594 18.28 22.16 -2.84
CA THR A 594 17.63 21.85 -1.56
C THR A 594 18.68 21.30 -0.60
N ILE A 595 18.71 21.81 0.63
CA ILE A 595 19.62 21.33 1.68
C ILE A 595 18.80 20.89 2.87
N ASP A 596 19.09 19.68 3.34
CA ASP A 596 18.59 19.13 4.60
C ASP A 596 19.77 18.84 5.52
N VAL A 597 19.63 19.12 6.81
CA VAL A 597 20.71 18.96 7.79
C VAL A 597 20.17 18.23 9.01
N GLU A 598 20.75 17.06 9.25
CA GLU A 598 20.45 16.21 10.40
C GLU A 598 21.32 16.58 11.61
N ASP A 599 20.81 16.31 12.81
CA ASP A 599 21.50 16.56 14.07
C ASP A 599 22.79 15.75 14.23
N ASP A 600 22.92 14.63 13.49
CA ASP A 600 24.07 13.74 13.50
C ASP A 600 25.23 14.20 12.57
N GLY A 601 25.12 15.41 12.02
CA GLY A 601 26.11 15.97 11.10
C GLY A 601 25.92 15.56 9.63
N THR A 602 24.84 14.88 9.27
CA THR A 602 24.57 14.53 7.87
C THR A 602 23.92 15.72 7.14
N VAL A 603 24.63 16.27 6.14
CA VAL A 603 24.13 17.34 5.27
C VAL A 603 23.80 16.76 3.90
N THR A 604 22.52 16.79 3.53
CA THR A 604 21.99 16.23 2.28
C THR A 604 21.71 17.37 1.31
N ILE A 605 22.40 17.39 0.17
CA ILE A 605 22.27 18.43 -0.86
C ILE A 605 21.65 17.82 -2.11
N ALA A 606 20.47 18.31 -2.52
CA ALA A 606 19.73 17.80 -3.66
C ALA A 606 19.60 18.85 -4.78
N SER A 607 19.97 18.47 -6.02
CA SER A 607 19.84 19.32 -7.21
C SER A 607 19.81 18.49 -8.49
N ALA A 608 19.03 18.90 -9.48
CA ALA A 608 19.11 18.33 -10.84
C ALA A 608 20.34 18.83 -11.62
N ASP A 609 20.90 20.00 -11.24
CA ASP A 609 22.14 20.55 -11.81
C ASP A 609 23.35 20.14 -10.95
N ALA A 610 24.27 19.39 -11.57
CA ALA A 610 25.49 18.91 -10.95
C ALA A 610 26.46 20.03 -10.56
N GLU A 611 26.52 21.13 -11.32
CA GLU A 611 27.38 22.27 -10.97
C GLU A 611 26.84 23.01 -9.75
N ALA A 612 25.52 23.18 -9.68
CA ALA A 612 24.87 23.78 -8.52
C ALA A 612 25.11 22.95 -7.25
N ALA A 613 24.98 21.61 -7.33
CA ALA A 613 25.28 20.71 -6.22
C ALA A 613 26.75 20.82 -5.79
N ALA A 614 27.70 20.79 -6.74
CA ALA A 614 29.12 20.90 -6.44
C ALA A 614 29.48 22.24 -5.76
N ARG A 615 28.87 23.34 -6.20
CA ARG A 615 29.03 24.66 -5.55
C ARG A 615 28.51 24.64 -4.11
N ALA A 616 27.32 24.08 -3.87
CA ALA A 616 26.75 23.97 -2.54
C ALA A 616 27.61 23.08 -1.61
N VAL A 617 28.11 21.95 -2.10
CA VAL A 617 29.05 21.09 -1.36
C VAL A 617 30.32 21.85 -0.99
N ALA A 618 30.88 22.64 -1.92
CA ALA A 618 32.06 23.45 -1.66
C ALA A 618 31.79 24.53 -0.59
N MET A 619 30.63 25.19 -0.62
CA MET A 619 30.23 26.16 0.40
C MET A 619 30.06 25.52 1.79
N VAL A 620 29.44 24.34 1.87
CA VAL A 620 29.31 23.60 3.14
C VAL A 620 30.67 23.17 3.68
N LYS A 621 31.55 22.65 2.82
CA LYS A 621 32.93 22.32 3.19
C LYS A 621 33.69 23.55 3.68
N TRP A 622 33.55 24.68 3.00
CA TRP A 622 34.18 25.94 3.40
C TRP A 622 33.72 26.44 4.79
N LEU A 623 32.44 26.27 5.12
CA LEU A 623 31.88 26.60 6.44
C LEU A 623 32.39 25.68 7.56
N THR A 624 32.79 24.46 7.22
CA THR A 624 33.18 23.41 8.18
C THR A 624 34.68 23.11 8.16
N GLU A 625 35.41 23.80 7.29
CA GLU A 625 36.84 23.69 7.19
C GLU A 625 37.50 24.18 8.48
N GLU A 626 38.50 23.45 8.95
CA GLU A 626 39.31 23.84 10.10
C GLU A 626 40.63 24.43 9.62
N ALA A 627 41.19 25.35 10.41
CA ALA A 627 42.49 25.90 10.12
C ALA A 627 43.57 24.81 10.25
N GLU A 628 44.32 24.55 9.18
CA GLU A 628 45.42 23.59 9.17
C GLU A 628 46.77 24.30 9.23
N ILE A 629 47.66 23.84 10.11
CA ILE A 629 49.03 24.36 10.20
C ILE A 629 49.75 24.13 8.86
N GLY A 630 50.29 25.19 8.29
CA GLY A 630 51.03 25.18 7.04
C GLY A 630 50.20 25.48 5.79
N LYS A 631 48.86 25.46 5.88
CA LYS A 631 47.96 25.79 4.77
C LYS A 631 47.87 27.31 4.56
N ILE A 632 47.72 27.72 3.30
CA ILE A 632 47.60 29.13 2.90
C ILE A 632 46.12 29.42 2.65
N TYR A 633 45.61 30.47 3.28
CA TYR A 633 44.24 30.95 3.15
C TYR A 633 44.23 32.35 2.54
N ARG A 634 43.17 32.66 1.79
CA ARG A 634 42.84 34.03 1.39
C ARG A 634 41.90 34.60 2.44
N GLY A 635 42.40 35.49 3.29
CA GLY A 635 41.64 36.04 4.40
C GLY A 635 41.40 37.54 4.29
N THR A 636 40.34 38.03 4.92
CA THR A 636 39.99 39.46 4.94
C THR A 636 40.39 40.08 6.27
N VAL A 637 41.05 41.23 6.23
CA VAL A 637 41.42 41.98 7.45
C VAL A 637 40.15 42.54 8.10
N LYS A 638 39.81 42.04 9.29
CA LYS A 638 38.64 42.52 10.06
C LYS A 638 38.95 43.71 10.94
N LYS A 639 40.12 43.67 11.57
CA LYS A 639 40.50 44.66 12.57
C LYS A 639 42.01 44.83 12.61
N ILE A 640 42.47 46.08 12.59
CA ILE A 640 43.88 46.41 12.75
C ILE A 640 44.15 46.82 14.19
N VAL A 641 45.30 46.38 14.74
CA VAL A 641 45.81 46.77 16.06
C VAL A 641 47.28 47.15 15.96
N ASP A 642 47.81 47.85 16.96
CA ASP A 642 49.19 48.39 16.89
C ASP A 642 50.28 47.31 16.67
N PHE A 643 50.01 46.07 17.11
CA PHE A 643 50.95 44.95 17.02
C PHE A 643 50.64 43.95 15.90
N GLY A 644 49.60 44.18 15.08
CA GLY A 644 49.22 43.26 14.00
C GLY A 644 47.83 43.51 13.41
N ALA A 645 47.32 42.52 12.69
CA ALA A 645 45.97 42.55 12.14
C ALA A 645 45.24 41.23 12.44
N PHE A 646 43.96 41.30 12.78
CA PHE A 646 43.08 40.13 12.82
C PHE A 646 42.55 39.89 11.42
N VAL A 647 42.87 38.73 10.87
CA VAL A 647 42.47 38.32 9.53
C VAL A 647 41.52 37.14 9.68
N GLU A 648 40.30 37.29 9.15
CA GLU A 648 39.34 36.18 9.05
C GLU A 648 39.79 35.28 7.90
N ILE A 649 40.17 34.04 8.20
CA ILE A 649 40.66 33.06 7.20
C ILE A 649 39.59 32.05 6.81
N LEU A 650 38.63 31.81 7.70
CA LEU A 650 37.48 30.92 7.55
C LEU A 650 36.29 31.58 8.25
N PRO A 651 35.04 31.28 7.89
CA PRO A 651 33.87 31.91 8.47
C PRO A 651 33.86 31.84 10.00
N GLY A 652 33.94 32.98 10.69
CA GLY A 652 33.98 33.06 12.15
C GLY A 652 35.32 32.67 12.80
N THR A 653 36.36 32.39 12.02
CA THR A 653 37.70 32.02 12.51
C THR A 653 38.73 33.10 12.15
N GLU A 654 39.18 33.80 13.18
CA GLU A 654 40.19 34.86 13.05
C GLU A 654 41.57 34.38 13.50
N GLY A 655 42.59 34.72 12.72
CA GLY A 655 43.99 34.55 13.11
C GLY A 655 44.69 35.89 13.28
N LEU A 656 45.68 35.92 14.18
CA LEU A 656 46.52 37.10 14.40
C LEU A 656 47.70 37.08 13.43
N LEU A 657 47.71 38.05 12.51
CA LEU A 657 48.85 38.38 11.66
C LEU A 657 49.70 39.43 12.39
N HIS A 658 50.73 38.97 13.10
CA HIS A 658 51.63 39.86 13.86
C HIS A 658 52.45 40.77 12.93
N ILE A 659 52.77 42.00 13.35
CA ILE A 659 53.50 43.00 12.53
C ILE A 659 54.81 42.47 11.94
N SER A 660 55.50 41.59 12.65
CA SER A 660 56.74 40.96 12.19
C SER A 660 56.54 39.93 11.08
N GLN A 661 55.31 39.55 10.74
CA GLN A 661 54.95 38.53 9.76
C GLN A 661 54.21 39.09 8.53
N ILE A 662 54.08 40.42 8.40
CA ILE A 662 53.31 41.10 7.35
C ILE A 662 54.09 41.27 6.03
N ALA A 663 55.35 41.72 6.07
CA ALA A 663 56.17 41.97 4.88
C ALA A 663 57.64 41.69 5.18
N LYS A 664 58.43 41.26 4.17
CA LYS A 664 59.86 40.91 4.31
C LYS A 664 60.71 42.05 4.89
N GLU A 665 60.31 43.29 4.64
CA GLU A 665 60.94 44.51 5.11
C GLU A 665 60.40 44.95 6.49
N ARG A 666 61.15 45.76 7.24
CA ARG A 666 60.72 46.24 8.56
C ARG A 666 59.70 47.37 8.39
N ILE A 667 58.48 47.12 8.84
CA ILE A 667 57.37 48.08 8.78
C ILE A 667 57.26 48.81 10.13
N ALA A 668 57.00 50.13 10.11
CA ALA A 668 56.83 50.93 11.32
C ALA A 668 55.38 50.87 11.87
N LYS A 669 54.36 50.87 10.98
CA LYS A 669 52.94 50.71 11.36
C LYS A 669 52.24 49.70 10.45
N VAL A 670 51.28 48.95 11.01
CA VAL A 670 50.48 47.96 10.26
C VAL A 670 49.64 48.64 9.17
N THR A 671 49.12 49.84 9.45
CA THR A 671 48.32 50.67 8.53
C THR A 671 49.07 51.11 7.28
N ASP A 672 50.40 51.04 7.28
CA ASP A 672 51.20 51.42 6.11
C ASP A 672 51.10 50.37 4.99
N VAL A 673 50.63 49.15 5.30
CA VAL A 673 50.64 47.99 4.40
C VAL A 673 49.28 47.27 4.32
N LEU A 674 48.41 47.44 5.31
CA LEU A 674 47.08 46.81 5.36
C LEU A 674 46.01 47.83 5.73
N GLN A 675 44.84 47.72 5.13
CA GLN A 675 43.61 48.41 5.51
C GLN A 675 42.56 47.40 5.99
N GLU A 676 41.64 47.85 6.83
CA GLU A 676 40.48 47.05 7.20
C GLU A 676 39.62 46.80 5.96
N GLY A 677 39.27 45.54 5.72
CA GLY A 677 38.61 45.08 4.50
C GLY A 677 39.54 44.53 3.41
N ASP A 678 40.88 44.67 3.55
CA ASP A 678 41.81 44.13 2.55
C ASP A 678 41.80 42.58 2.52
N GLU A 679 41.80 42.01 1.32
CA GLU A 679 42.05 40.58 1.10
C GLU A 679 43.56 40.29 1.02
N VAL A 680 44.06 39.42 1.90
CA VAL A 680 45.48 39.05 1.97
C VAL A 680 45.69 37.54 2.05
N MET A 681 46.74 37.07 1.39
CA MET A 681 47.20 35.69 1.47
C MET A 681 48.03 35.48 2.74
N VAL A 682 47.63 34.51 3.56
CA VAL A 682 48.24 34.23 4.87
C VAL A 682 48.38 32.73 5.09
N LYS A 683 49.54 32.30 5.59
CA LYS A 683 49.82 30.92 5.97
C LYS A 683 49.61 30.75 7.48
N VAL A 684 48.95 29.67 7.89
CA VAL A 684 48.85 29.31 9.32
C VAL A 684 50.19 28.76 9.79
N LEU A 685 50.81 29.42 10.78
CA LEU A 685 52.09 28.99 11.36
C LEU A 685 51.90 28.04 12.54
N GLU A 686 50.94 28.34 13.39
CA GLU A 686 50.76 27.65 14.66
C GLU A 686 49.32 27.86 15.15
N ILE A 687 48.77 26.83 15.80
CA ILE A 687 47.49 26.87 16.51
C ILE A 687 47.81 26.53 17.96
N ASP A 688 47.60 27.47 18.88
CA ASP A 688 47.91 27.26 20.29
C ASP A 688 46.85 26.38 20.99
N LYS A 689 47.17 25.89 22.20
CA LYS A 689 46.25 25.05 23.01
C LYS A 689 44.96 25.77 23.43
N SER A 690 44.89 27.09 23.29
CA SER A 690 43.70 27.92 23.54
C SER A 690 42.91 28.24 22.27
N GLY A 691 43.30 27.68 21.12
CA GLY A 691 42.65 27.89 19.82
C GLY A 691 43.07 29.16 19.07
N LYS A 692 44.09 29.89 19.53
CA LYS A 692 44.55 31.10 18.83
C LYS A 692 45.46 30.73 17.67
N ILE A 693 45.15 31.30 16.50
CA ILE A 693 45.82 30.99 15.24
C ILE A 693 46.83 32.10 14.94
N ARG A 694 48.08 31.73 14.67
CA ARG A 694 49.13 32.66 14.23
C ARG A 694 49.28 32.59 12.71
N LEU A 695 49.23 33.76 12.06
CA LEU A 695 49.28 33.88 10.61
C LEU A 695 50.57 34.54 10.14
N SER A 696 51.03 34.19 8.94
CA SER A 696 52.13 34.86 8.25
C SER A 696 51.85 35.12 6.79
N ARG A 697 51.95 36.39 6.41
CA ARG A 697 51.92 36.83 5.01
C ARG A 697 53.29 36.65 4.36
N LYS A 698 54.38 36.79 5.12
CA LYS A 698 55.76 36.56 4.64
C LYS A 698 55.95 35.19 4.00
N GLU A 699 55.43 34.14 4.66
CA GLU A 699 55.55 32.77 4.17
C GLU A 699 54.54 32.40 3.07
N ALA A 700 53.53 33.25 2.84
CA ALA A 700 52.58 33.10 1.74
C ALA A 700 53.01 33.85 0.47
N LEU A 701 53.95 34.80 0.56
CA LEU A 701 54.47 35.57 -0.57
C LEU A 701 55.29 34.69 -1.53
N GLY A 702 54.66 34.26 -2.64
CA GLY A 702 55.29 33.50 -3.73
C GLY A 702 54.75 32.08 -3.96
N ALA A 703 53.69 31.69 -3.26
CA ALA A 703 53.02 30.39 -3.47
C ALA A 703 51.72 30.57 -4.29
N GLU A 704 51.53 29.74 -5.32
CA GLU A 704 50.24 29.62 -6.02
C GLU A 704 49.29 28.70 -5.22
N VAL A 705 48.02 29.07 -5.19
CA VAL A 705 46.96 28.29 -4.54
C VAL A 705 46.70 27.03 -5.37
N LYS A 706 46.69 25.85 -4.74
CA LYS A 706 46.11 24.64 -5.33
C LYS A 706 44.68 24.47 -4.88
#